data_AF-A0AA96VCL5-F1
#
_entry.id   AF-A0AA96VCL5-F1
#
_cell.length_a   1.000
_cell.length_b   1.000
_cell.length_c   1.000
_cell.angle_alpha   90.00
_cell.angle_beta   90.00
_cell.angle_gamma   90.00
#
_symmetry.space_group_name_H-M   'P 1'
#
loop_
_entity.id
_entity.type
_entity.pdbx_description
1 polymer ?
#
loop_
_entity_poly.entity_id
_entity_poly.type
_entity_poly.pdbx_seq_one_letter_code
_entity_poly.pdbx_strand_id
1 'polypeptide(L)'
;MKILKSISLIAILLIAFVLMSGIALAAPIEIGSASDLKQIGIDETNYPLDGDYILINDIEITDDTWNSIGNISKPFVGTFDGQGYSITFASSTGTTTFKNFDGGSTNYDGFGLFGTVGKSSATDVIEFKNINVVLESDLTNEISSTYYYCIGSLIGNVNVSSPNYFSMNSCSLTSNGNFEITGNYSVGGLVGYVKNGVFEDCSVSGDVSVTAENNNAGGLVGYVSNNADFTGCSVSGDVSVIAKNRYAGGLVGWLSGTITDCYSTATIKAMSYAGGLIGLGYAISPSVCDISSSYFTGTVSLGSGADSSSYIGGIIGSPYGTPTVTDSFYSSDSVDVGTTGATPTTLFGTSVSSADMKKVTTYSSWDISNAPDASKTWYIQEDIAYPQLFALRSNTIPISTDVELKKIGSNDYDTANDYWYTMDADYYLIADVEIVGGTWDSIGDDSNPFTGTFNGNDFTITFMEDTDFDYEDPASAVGGAGLFGVSKNAVFKNAQLIAKGNLTATGSTGNVPFGSLVGRINDSQLIGCSIQTDGDFSITKDWAVGGLVGNSWYDSVFEDCSASISVISNNDAAGGIVGFVNYGLSEFTNCSVLSDSNEIQIIANRHGAGGLVGNVNSNGIFDNCSVLGDISIASKVDNAGGLVGYVSDGTFDSCSVSGNGAGAVTVTAEGDRAGGLVGDFNGKIENCYSTANVKANNYVGGLAGHVWYASSEFSSSYFAGTVSFSEGTTGTDIGGIAGSYYFEPTVTDCVYLTQTETLTTNIDGSEVASSTEMKKIATYLADGKVVADWDISDNLNDDTVWFIVEGQTYPLFTRDYVPADPVKQGGGSGFGGENVRVINSTAEIPGLKDDTIRETSDIPNVVSDPNADSGNADAYGEEEGTDWTLYLILGLGLIIVIAGVAYYLKKKN
;
A
#
# COMPACT_ATOMS: atom_id res chain seq x y z
N MET A 1 0.02 -3.14 45.92
CA MET A 1 -0.58 -1.94 45.28
C MET A 1 -0.10 -1.73 43.84
N LYS A 2 1.19 -1.94 43.48
CA LYS A 2 1.64 -2.00 42.08
C LYS A 2 1.11 -3.21 41.29
N ILE A 3 0.98 -4.38 41.94
CA ILE A 3 0.43 -5.61 41.33
C ILE A 3 -1.07 -5.50 40.98
N LEU A 4 -1.85 -4.68 41.71
CA LEU A 4 -3.28 -4.46 41.40
C LEU A 4 -3.49 -3.56 40.16
N LYS A 5 -2.56 -2.65 39.85
CA LYS A 5 -2.65 -1.82 38.65
C LYS A 5 -2.30 -2.60 37.37
N SER A 6 -1.35 -3.54 37.45
CA SER A 6 -0.98 -4.40 36.32
C SER A 6 -2.07 -5.43 35.98
N ILE A 7 -2.77 -5.98 36.97
CA ILE A 7 -3.89 -6.92 36.75
C ILE A 7 -5.12 -6.18 36.17
N SER A 8 -5.35 -4.92 36.55
CA SER A 8 -6.42 -4.10 35.98
C SER A 8 -6.18 -3.72 34.52
N LEU A 9 -4.93 -3.51 34.12
CA LEU A 9 -4.58 -3.17 32.74
C LEU A 9 -4.67 -4.40 31.82
N ILE A 10 -4.21 -5.56 32.28
CA ILE A 10 -4.31 -6.84 31.56
C ILE A 10 -5.79 -7.27 31.43
N ALA A 11 -6.61 -7.04 32.46
CA ALA A 11 -8.05 -7.34 32.38
C ALA A 11 -8.79 -6.39 31.42
N ILE A 12 -8.39 -5.13 31.31
CA ILE A 12 -8.96 -4.17 30.35
C ILE A 12 -8.52 -4.52 28.91
N LEU A 13 -7.27 -4.94 28.70
CA LEU A 13 -6.79 -5.43 27.41
C LEU A 13 -7.45 -6.75 27.00
N LEU A 14 -7.66 -7.70 27.91
CA LEU A 14 -8.39 -8.94 27.63
C LEU A 14 -9.88 -8.71 27.38
N ILE A 15 -10.51 -7.72 28.03
CA ILE A 15 -11.89 -7.33 27.74
C ILE A 15 -11.99 -6.62 26.39
N ALA A 16 -11.00 -5.81 26.00
CA ALA A 16 -10.91 -5.23 24.66
C ALA A 16 -10.69 -6.32 23.59
N PHE A 17 -9.84 -7.31 23.85
CA PHE A 17 -9.57 -8.43 22.93
C PHE A 17 -10.76 -9.40 22.79
N VAL A 18 -11.54 -9.61 23.87
CA VAL A 18 -12.76 -10.43 23.85
C VAL A 18 -13.97 -9.67 23.26
N LEU A 19 -13.97 -8.32 23.32
CA LEU A 19 -14.95 -7.49 22.61
C LEU A 19 -14.63 -7.35 21.11
N MET A 20 -13.35 -7.39 20.72
CA MET A 20 -12.90 -7.38 19.32
C MET A 20 -13.04 -8.73 18.60
N SER A 21 -13.02 -9.86 19.32
CA SER A 21 -13.13 -11.21 18.73
C SER A 21 -14.57 -11.71 18.54
N GLY A 22 -15.57 -10.86 18.77
CA GLY A 22 -16.99 -11.22 18.69
C GLY A 22 -17.82 -10.43 17.68
N ILE A 23 -17.21 -9.53 16.91
CA ILE A 23 -17.89 -8.79 15.84
C ILE A 23 -17.08 -9.08 14.59
N ALA A 24 -17.62 -9.89 13.68
CA ALA A 24 -17.17 -9.81 12.30
C ALA A 24 -17.52 -8.40 11.82
N LEU A 25 -16.55 -7.49 11.85
CA LEU A 25 -16.66 -6.25 11.09
C LEU A 25 -16.74 -6.68 9.63
N ALA A 26 -17.78 -6.22 8.93
CA ALA A 26 -17.83 -6.39 7.48
C ALA A 26 -16.56 -5.76 6.90
N ALA A 27 -15.94 -6.42 5.92
CA ALA A 27 -14.83 -5.82 5.20
C ALA A 27 -15.30 -4.49 4.57
N PRO A 28 -14.45 -3.46 4.54
CA PRO A 28 -14.80 -2.20 3.88
C PRO A 28 -15.11 -2.43 2.39
N ILE A 29 -15.98 -1.60 1.84
CA ILE A 29 -16.40 -1.64 0.44
C ILE A 29 -15.38 -0.86 -0.40
N GLU A 30 -14.76 -1.55 -1.35
CA GLU A 30 -13.77 -0.96 -2.24
C GLU A 30 -14.42 -0.13 -3.35
N ILE A 31 -13.86 1.06 -3.59
CA ILE A 31 -14.25 1.96 -4.67
C ILE A 31 -13.04 2.12 -5.60
N GLY A 32 -13.12 1.55 -6.81
CA GLY A 32 -12.06 1.60 -7.80
C GLY A 32 -12.34 2.53 -8.98
N SER A 33 -13.54 3.09 -9.07
CA SER A 33 -13.97 3.90 -10.21
C SER A 33 -15.06 4.92 -9.88
N ALA A 34 -15.26 5.90 -10.77
CA ALA A 34 -16.37 6.85 -10.68
C ALA A 34 -17.76 6.17 -10.78
N SER A 35 -17.83 4.99 -11.39
CA SER A 35 -19.08 4.21 -11.49
C SER A 35 -19.47 3.62 -10.14
N ASP A 36 -18.49 3.19 -9.34
CA ASP A 36 -18.71 2.64 -7.99
C ASP A 36 -19.23 3.74 -7.05
N LEU A 37 -18.62 4.93 -7.08
CA LEU A 37 -19.08 6.10 -6.32
C LEU A 37 -20.55 6.43 -6.59
N LYS A 38 -20.99 6.33 -7.85
CA LYS A 38 -22.38 6.60 -8.25
C LYS A 38 -23.37 5.57 -7.70
N GLN A 39 -22.91 4.38 -7.29
CA GLN A 39 -23.80 3.37 -6.70
C GLN A 39 -24.12 3.63 -5.24
N ILE A 40 -23.34 4.44 -4.53
CA ILE A 40 -23.52 4.69 -3.10
C ILE A 40 -24.91 5.28 -2.82
N GLY A 41 -25.73 4.51 -2.11
CA GLY A 41 -27.12 4.79 -1.76
C GLY A 41 -28.14 4.58 -2.88
N ILE A 42 -27.70 4.14 -4.07
CA ILE A 42 -28.55 3.74 -5.20
C ILE A 42 -28.72 2.22 -5.19
N ASP A 43 -27.62 1.48 -5.18
CA ASP A 43 -27.62 0.07 -4.85
C ASP A 43 -27.44 -0.10 -3.34
N GLU A 44 -28.53 0.08 -2.59
CA GLU A 44 -28.53 -0.02 -1.13
C GLU A 44 -28.15 -1.44 -0.62
N THR A 45 -27.98 -2.45 -1.50
CA THR A 45 -27.56 -3.80 -1.10
C THR A 45 -26.03 -3.92 -1.03
N ASN A 46 -25.34 -3.40 -2.05
CA ASN A 46 -23.88 -3.51 -2.17
C ASN A 46 -23.15 -2.23 -1.78
N TYR A 47 -23.82 -1.07 -1.91
CA TYR A 47 -23.28 0.26 -1.64
C TYR A 47 -24.25 1.07 -0.77
N PRO A 48 -24.50 0.69 0.50
CA PRO A 48 -25.44 1.39 1.36
C PRO A 48 -24.90 2.74 1.89
N LEU A 49 -25.79 3.68 2.24
CA LEU A 49 -25.40 5.01 2.75
C LEU A 49 -24.75 4.99 4.15
N ASP A 50 -24.78 3.86 4.84
CA ASP A 50 -24.17 3.60 6.15
C ASP A 50 -22.97 2.63 6.07
N GLY A 51 -22.47 2.36 4.87
CA GLY A 51 -21.29 1.50 4.65
C GLY A 51 -19.95 2.17 4.98
N ASP A 52 -18.92 1.36 5.18
CA ASP A 52 -17.53 1.78 5.34
C ASP A 52 -16.81 1.62 4.00
N TYR A 53 -16.26 2.71 3.45
CA TYR A 53 -15.70 2.74 2.09
C TYR A 53 -14.21 3.04 2.09
N ILE A 54 -13.47 2.37 1.19
CA ILE A 54 -12.06 2.64 0.92
C ILE A 54 -11.82 2.86 -0.58
N LEU A 55 -11.02 3.85 -0.95
CA LEU A 55 -10.53 3.97 -2.33
C LEU A 55 -9.39 2.96 -2.57
N ILE A 56 -9.38 2.34 -3.75
CA ILE A 56 -8.29 1.44 -4.18
C ILE A 56 -7.52 1.97 -5.39
N ASN A 57 -7.98 3.06 -6.00
CA ASN A 57 -7.36 3.72 -7.15
C ASN A 57 -7.68 5.23 -7.14
N ASP A 58 -6.90 6.01 -7.88
CA ASP A 58 -7.29 7.37 -8.27
C ASP A 58 -8.57 7.31 -9.13
N ILE A 59 -9.49 8.25 -8.90
CA ILE A 59 -10.79 8.30 -9.58
C ILE A 59 -10.93 9.61 -10.35
N GLU A 60 -11.17 9.51 -11.65
CA GLU A 60 -11.51 10.64 -12.50
C GLU A 60 -13.02 10.71 -12.78
N ILE A 61 -13.65 11.83 -12.41
CA ILE A 61 -15.04 12.16 -12.70
C ILE A 61 -15.07 13.11 -13.90
N THR A 62 -15.44 12.58 -15.06
CA THR A 62 -15.51 13.33 -16.32
C THR A 62 -16.92 13.82 -16.67
N ASP A 63 -17.91 13.51 -15.83
CA ASP A 63 -19.30 13.91 -16.04
C ASP A 63 -19.51 15.41 -15.84
N ASP A 64 -20.19 16.07 -16.79
CA ASP A 64 -20.59 17.49 -16.65
C ASP A 64 -21.62 17.71 -15.51
N THR A 65 -22.20 16.63 -15.01
CA THR A 65 -23.21 16.65 -13.94
C THR A 65 -22.96 15.52 -12.96
N TRP A 66 -22.95 15.86 -11.68
CA TRP A 66 -22.79 14.90 -10.59
C TRP A 66 -24.00 14.93 -9.66
N ASN A 67 -24.63 13.79 -9.42
CA ASN A 67 -25.65 13.66 -8.39
C ASN A 67 -24.95 13.42 -7.06
N SER A 68 -25.01 14.41 -6.16
CA SER A 68 -24.34 14.36 -4.86
C SER A 68 -24.79 13.16 -4.02
N ILE A 69 -23.86 12.43 -3.43
CA ILE A 69 -24.14 11.25 -2.61
C ILE A 69 -24.85 11.66 -1.32
N GLY A 70 -26.06 11.14 -1.12
CA GLY A 70 -26.90 11.46 0.04
C GLY A 70 -27.51 12.87 0.00
N ASN A 71 -28.65 13.03 0.67
CA ASN A 71 -29.37 14.30 0.82
C ASN A 71 -30.00 14.42 2.22
N ILE A 72 -30.66 15.53 2.55
CA ILE A 72 -31.20 15.73 3.91
C ILE A 72 -32.23 14.67 4.34
N SER A 73 -32.90 14.02 3.39
CA SER A 73 -33.89 12.96 3.64
C SER A 73 -33.24 11.57 3.74
N LYS A 74 -32.17 11.34 2.98
CA LYS A 74 -31.34 10.14 2.93
C LYS A 74 -29.86 10.53 3.10
N PRO A 75 -29.42 10.94 4.30
CA PRO A 75 -28.04 11.38 4.49
C PRO A 75 -27.08 10.20 4.44
N PHE A 76 -25.86 10.44 3.97
CA PHE A 76 -24.75 9.51 4.17
C PHE A 76 -24.37 9.51 5.66
N VAL A 77 -24.24 8.31 6.25
CA VAL A 77 -23.93 8.12 7.68
C VAL A 77 -22.84 7.06 7.91
N GLY A 78 -22.19 6.60 6.84
CA GLY A 78 -21.07 5.66 6.88
C GLY A 78 -19.70 6.34 7.07
N THR A 79 -18.63 5.62 6.73
CA THR A 79 -17.25 6.16 6.72
C THR A 79 -16.64 6.13 5.32
N PHE A 80 -15.70 7.03 5.05
CA PHE A 80 -15.02 7.10 3.75
C PHE A 80 -13.53 7.40 3.92
N ASP A 81 -12.67 6.45 3.55
CA ASP A 81 -11.22 6.58 3.58
C ASP A 81 -10.67 6.63 2.16
N GLY A 82 -10.00 7.73 1.81
CA GLY A 82 -9.37 7.89 0.51
C GLY A 82 -8.07 7.10 0.35
N GLN A 83 -7.49 6.58 1.43
CA GLN A 83 -6.19 5.89 1.44
C GLN A 83 -5.06 6.64 0.72
N GLY A 84 -5.17 7.97 0.58
CA GLY A 84 -4.23 8.81 -0.16
C GLY A 84 -4.49 8.92 -1.68
N TYR A 85 -5.44 8.15 -2.22
CA TYR A 85 -5.88 8.29 -3.62
C TYR A 85 -6.68 9.58 -3.83
N SER A 86 -6.66 10.05 -5.07
CA SER A 86 -7.31 11.27 -5.52
C SER A 86 -8.69 11.03 -6.14
N ILE A 87 -9.57 12.02 -6.00
CA ILE A 87 -10.83 12.13 -6.74
C ILE A 87 -10.78 13.43 -7.55
N THR A 88 -10.66 13.30 -8.87
CA THR A 88 -10.46 14.41 -9.80
C THR A 88 -11.75 14.76 -10.52
N PHE A 89 -12.18 16.02 -10.45
CA PHE A 89 -13.26 16.55 -11.28
C PHE A 89 -12.71 17.10 -12.59
N ALA A 90 -12.81 16.35 -13.68
CA ALA A 90 -12.23 16.63 -15.00
C ALA A 90 -13.31 16.73 -16.09
N SER A 91 -14.39 17.47 -15.81
CA SER A 91 -15.49 17.66 -16.77
C SER A 91 -14.98 18.23 -18.11
N SER A 92 -15.33 17.57 -19.21
CA SER A 92 -14.91 17.97 -20.56
C SER A 92 -15.48 19.32 -21.01
N THR A 93 -16.55 19.79 -20.36
CA THR A 93 -17.12 21.13 -20.61
C THR A 93 -16.44 22.22 -19.80
N GLY A 94 -15.50 21.86 -18.92
CA GLY A 94 -14.82 22.78 -18.00
C GLY A 94 -15.61 23.07 -16.73
N THR A 95 -16.79 22.46 -16.55
CA THR A 95 -17.62 22.66 -15.35
C THR A 95 -18.36 21.38 -14.98
N THR A 96 -18.29 20.98 -13.72
CA THR A 96 -19.13 19.96 -13.11
C THR A 96 -20.27 20.63 -12.34
N THR A 97 -21.51 20.32 -12.71
CA THR A 97 -22.70 20.82 -12.01
C THR A 97 -23.25 19.78 -11.04
N PHE A 98 -23.20 20.07 -9.74
CA PHE A 98 -23.83 19.26 -8.71
C PHE A 98 -25.35 19.36 -8.76
N LYS A 99 -25.98 18.19 -8.64
CA LYS A 99 -27.43 17.99 -8.52
C LYS A 99 -27.75 17.17 -7.27
N ASN A 100 -28.99 17.27 -6.82
CA ASN A 100 -29.44 16.50 -5.68
C ASN A 100 -29.48 14.99 -5.99
N PHE A 101 -29.17 14.20 -4.97
CA PHE A 101 -29.05 12.74 -5.01
C PHE A 101 -30.17 12.01 -5.78
N ASP A 102 -31.44 12.41 -5.58
CA ASP A 102 -32.64 11.79 -6.14
C ASP A 102 -33.51 12.75 -6.96
N GLY A 103 -32.99 13.94 -7.31
CA GLY A 103 -33.70 14.97 -8.06
C GLY A 103 -34.79 15.74 -7.29
N GLY A 104 -35.01 15.46 -6.00
CA GLY A 104 -35.85 16.29 -5.12
C GLY A 104 -35.07 17.46 -4.54
N SER A 105 -35.67 18.66 -4.40
CA SER A 105 -35.03 19.82 -3.76
C SER A 105 -35.78 20.31 -2.53
N THR A 106 -35.04 20.55 -1.46
CA THR A 106 -35.49 21.19 -0.23
C THR A 106 -34.59 22.37 0.15
N ASN A 107 -35.09 23.26 1.01
CA ASN A 107 -34.24 24.32 1.56
C ASN A 107 -33.12 23.71 2.41
N TYR A 108 -31.89 24.19 2.23
CA TYR A 108 -30.66 23.74 2.90
C TYR A 108 -30.05 22.42 2.42
N ASP A 109 -30.43 21.93 1.24
CA ASP A 109 -29.68 20.84 0.61
C ASP A 109 -28.21 21.25 0.38
N GLY A 110 -27.31 20.31 0.67
CA GLY A 110 -25.90 20.43 0.38
C GLY A 110 -25.55 19.81 -0.97
N PHE A 111 -24.61 20.44 -1.67
CA PHE A 111 -24.04 20.00 -2.94
C PHE A 111 -22.53 19.79 -2.81
N GLY A 112 -22.06 18.67 -3.31
CA GLY A 112 -20.66 18.25 -3.32
C GLY A 112 -20.54 16.85 -3.90
N LEU A 113 -19.36 16.22 -3.80
CA LEU A 113 -19.26 14.77 -4.01
C LEU A 113 -20.31 14.05 -3.15
N PHE A 114 -20.38 14.44 -1.87
CA PHE A 114 -21.44 14.13 -0.92
C PHE A 114 -22.34 15.34 -0.71
N GLY A 115 -23.65 15.14 -0.78
CA GLY A 115 -24.63 16.20 -0.65
C GLY A 115 -24.86 16.54 0.81
N THR A 116 -25.48 15.61 1.55
CA THR A 116 -25.67 15.74 3.00
C THR A 116 -25.14 14.54 3.76
N VAL A 117 -24.34 14.85 4.77
CA VAL A 117 -23.70 13.89 5.67
C VAL A 117 -24.24 14.07 7.08
N GLY A 118 -24.60 12.96 7.71
CA GLY A 118 -25.08 12.91 9.07
C GLY A 118 -26.55 13.26 9.25
N LYS A 119 -27.11 12.75 10.35
CA LYS A 119 -28.49 12.96 10.74
C LYS A 119 -28.57 13.53 12.15
N SER A 120 -29.32 14.62 12.30
CA SER A 120 -29.44 15.35 13.57
C SER A 120 -30.05 14.57 14.76
N SER A 121 -30.54 13.35 14.54
CA SER A 121 -31.04 12.45 15.59
C SER A 121 -30.19 11.18 15.75
N ALA A 122 -29.22 10.96 14.88
CA ALA A 122 -28.34 9.80 14.91
C ALA A 122 -27.15 10.04 15.84
N THR A 123 -26.57 8.94 16.32
CA THR A 123 -25.38 8.91 17.18
C THR A 123 -24.21 8.21 16.51
N ASP A 124 -24.34 7.94 15.21
CA ASP A 124 -23.31 7.29 14.40
C ASP A 124 -22.09 8.21 14.31
N VAL A 125 -20.90 7.62 14.37
CA VAL A 125 -19.64 8.34 14.21
C VAL A 125 -19.28 8.27 12.74
N ILE A 126 -19.33 9.43 12.09
CA ILE A 126 -19.05 9.57 10.67
C ILE A 126 -17.64 10.09 10.52
N GLU A 127 -16.82 9.40 9.75
CA GLU A 127 -15.42 9.75 9.51
C GLU A 127 -15.14 9.84 8.01
N PHE A 128 -14.55 10.96 7.62
CA PHE A 128 -13.95 11.17 6.30
C PHE A 128 -12.44 11.33 6.50
N LYS A 129 -11.62 10.49 5.87
CA LYS A 129 -10.16 10.59 6.05
C LYS A 129 -9.33 10.32 4.80
N ASN A 130 -8.16 10.93 4.72
CA ASN A 130 -7.17 10.70 3.65
C ASN A 130 -7.71 10.90 2.23
N ILE A 131 -8.61 11.87 2.03
CA ILE A 131 -9.27 12.12 0.74
C ILE A 131 -8.62 13.34 0.08
N ASN A 132 -8.08 13.18 -1.12
CA ASN A 132 -7.58 14.28 -1.93
C ASN A 132 -8.56 14.58 -3.09
N VAL A 133 -9.20 15.76 -3.07
CA VAL A 133 -10.03 16.22 -4.18
C VAL A 133 -9.18 17.10 -5.11
N VAL A 134 -9.18 16.80 -6.42
CA VAL A 134 -8.42 17.55 -7.42
C VAL A 134 -9.39 18.24 -8.40
N LEU A 135 -9.17 19.53 -8.66
CA LEU A 135 -9.95 20.28 -9.66
C LEU A 135 -9.20 20.36 -11.00
N GLU A 136 -9.87 19.86 -12.03
CA GLU A 136 -9.58 20.10 -13.45
C GLU A 136 -10.78 20.71 -14.19
N SER A 137 -11.81 21.08 -13.44
CA SER A 137 -13.03 21.76 -13.91
C SER A 137 -13.64 22.59 -12.77
N ASP A 138 -14.41 23.61 -13.14
CA ASP A 138 -15.17 24.42 -12.19
C ASP A 138 -16.25 23.58 -11.50
N LEU A 139 -16.55 23.86 -10.24
CA LEU A 139 -17.65 23.25 -9.50
C LEU A 139 -18.76 24.25 -9.27
N THR A 140 -19.97 23.88 -9.64
CA THR A 140 -21.16 24.69 -9.34
C THR A 140 -22.36 23.82 -9.00
N ASN A 141 -23.46 24.42 -8.60
CA ASN A 141 -24.74 23.74 -8.45
C ASN A 141 -25.83 24.47 -9.25
N GLU A 142 -27.02 23.88 -9.37
CA GLU A 142 -28.15 24.58 -9.97
C GLU A 142 -28.51 25.84 -9.15
N ILE A 143 -28.02 27.00 -9.60
CA ILE A 143 -28.16 28.27 -8.88
C ILE A 143 -29.63 28.71 -8.91
N SER A 144 -30.34 28.48 -7.81
CA SER A 144 -31.66 29.05 -7.57
C SER A 144 -31.58 30.18 -6.55
N SER A 145 -32.08 31.36 -6.92
CA SER A 145 -32.16 32.54 -6.03
C SER A 145 -33.17 32.39 -4.89
N THR A 146 -33.89 31.27 -4.83
CA THR A 146 -34.95 31.02 -3.82
C THR A 146 -34.49 30.09 -2.70
N TYR A 147 -33.43 29.30 -2.91
CA TYR A 147 -33.02 28.23 -1.99
C TYR A 147 -31.64 28.46 -1.39
N TYR A 148 -31.49 28.07 -0.12
CA TYR A 148 -30.26 28.22 0.67
C TYR A 148 -29.26 27.08 0.44
N TYR A 149 -28.82 26.90 -0.80
CA TYR A 149 -27.94 25.80 -1.17
C TYR A 149 -26.49 26.04 -0.73
N CYS A 150 -25.93 25.05 -0.06
CA CYS A 150 -24.55 25.07 0.40
C CYS A 150 -23.70 24.19 -0.51
N ILE A 151 -22.51 24.64 -0.89
CA ILE A 151 -21.61 23.89 -1.76
C ILE A 151 -20.24 23.72 -1.10
N GLY A 152 -19.71 22.52 -1.19
CA GLY A 152 -18.31 22.18 -0.95
C GLY A 152 -17.87 21.18 -2.01
N SER A 153 -16.57 21.12 -2.34
CA SER A 153 -16.09 20.14 -3.31
C SER A 153 -16.35 18.70 -2.85
N LEU A 154 -16.12 18.45 -1.55
CA LEU A 154 -16.31 17.14 -0.93
C LEU A 154 -17.69 17.00 -0.28
N ILE A 155 -18.08 17.93 0.60
CA ILE A 155 -19.35 17.83 1.34
C ILE A 155 -20.15 19.13 1.23
N GLY A 156 -21.40 19.03 0.79
CA GLY A 156 -22.31 20.18 0.80
C GLY A 156 -22.78 20.61 2.18
N ASN A 157 -23.25 19.66 2.98
CA ASN A 157 -23.86 19.90 4.30
C ASN A 157 -23.54 18.78 5.30
N VAL A 158 -23.01 19.14 6.46
CA VAL A 158 -22.87 18.26 7.64
C VAL A 158 -23.93 18.61 8.69
N ASN A 159 -24.80 17.64 9.03
CA ASN A 159 -25.92 17.84 9.95
C ASN A 159 -25.98 16.79 11.07
N VAL A 160 -25.03 16.86 12.00
CA VAL A 160 -25.00 16.02 13.19
C VAL A 160 -25.41 16.76 14.47
N SER A 161 -25.83 16.01 15.49
CA SER A 161 -26.34 16.56 16.75
C SER A 161 -25.27 17.01 17.74
N SER A 162 -24.05 16.48 17.60
CA SER A 162 -22.89 16.69 18.48
C SER A 162 -21.61 16.79 17.64
N PRO A 163 -20.59 17.56 18.05
CA PRO A 163 -19.29 17.60 17.36
C PRO A 163 -18.63 16.23 17.22
N ASN A 164 -18.78 15.35 18.21
CA ASN A 164 -18.15 14.01 18.23
C ASN A 164 -18.77 12.99 17.26
N TYR A 165 -19.76 13.38 16.46
CA TYR A 165 -20.43 12.49 15.50
C TYR A 165 -19.99 12.73 14.05
N PHE A 166 -19.12 13.71 13.82
CA PHE A 166 -18.53 13.94 12.52
C PHE A 166 -17.07 14.36 12.67
N SER A 167 -16.15 13.63 12.04
CA SER A 167 -14.75 14.01 11.87
C SER A 167 -14.36 14.03 10.39
N MET A 168 -13.54 15.00 10.03
CA MET A 168 -12.82 15.06 8.77
C MET A 168 -11.34 15.19 9.09
N ASN A 169 -10.53 14.20 8.70
CA ASN A 169 -9.11 14.13 9.03
C ASN A 169 -8.26 13.98 7.75
N SER A 170 -7.24 14.80 7.57
CA SER A 170 -6.32 14.64 6.41
C SER A 170 -7.03 14.68 5.05
N CYS A 171 -8.05 15.54 4.91
CA CYS A 171 -8.76 15.76 3.65
C CYS A 171 -8.28 17.05 2.96
N SER A 172 -8.01 16.99 1.67
CA SER A 172 -7.46 18.11 0.90
C SER A 172 -8.27 18.44 -0.35
N LEU A 173 -8.15 19.69 -0.78
CA LEU A 173 -8.56 20.18 -2.10
C LEU A 173 -7.35 20.81 -2.79
N THR A 174 -7.06 20.37 -4.01
CA THR A 174 -6.00 20.90 -4.88
C THR A 174 -6.54 21.21 -6.28
N SER A 175 -5.78 21.92 -7.10
CA SER A 175 -6.18 22.29 -8.47
C SER A 175 -5.01 22.26 -9.44
N ASN A 176 -5.21 21.71 -10.64
CA ASN A 176 -4.22 21.70 -11.73
C ASN A 176 -4.38 22.88 -12.70
N GLY A 177 -5.04 23.95 -12.27
CA GLY A 177 -5.36 25.13 -13.06
C GLY A 177 -6.18 26.12 -12.25
N ASN A 178 -6.62 27.20 -12.89
CA ASN A 178 -7.47 28.21 -12.26
C ASN A 178 -8.93 27.75 -12.33
N PHE A 179 -9.45 27.20 -11.23
CA PHE A 179 -10.81 26.66 -11.16
C PHE A 179 -11.63 27.31 -10.06
N GLU A 180 -12.93 27.45 -10.31
CA GLU A 180 -13.86 28.12 -9.41
C GLU A 180 -14.85 27.13 -8.76
N ILE A 181 -15.06 27.27 -7.45
CA ILE A 181 -16.19 26.70 -6.72
C ILE A 181 -17.21 27.81 -6.48
N THR A 182 -18.31 27.79 -7.22
CA THR A 182 -19.35 28.83 -7.15
C THR A 182 -20.67 28.29 -6.62
N GLY A 183 -21.20 28.93 -5.57
CA GLY A 183 -22.50 28.60 -5.00
C GLY A 183 -23.33 29.81 -4.61
N ASN A 184 -24.64 29.58 -4.44
CA ASN A 184 -25.57 30.65 -4.11
C ASN A 184 -25.43 31.16 -2.67
N TYR A 185 -25.40 30.27 -1.67
CA TYR A 185 -25.49 30.63 -0.26
C TYR A 185 -24.16 30.49 0.48
N SER A 186 -23.89 29.36 1.13
CA SER A 186 -22.63 29.12 1.83
C SER A 186 -21.72 28.26 0.96
N VAL A 187 -20.50 28.73 0.74
CA VAL A 187 -19.53 28.09 -0.15
C VAL A 187 -18.24 27.86 0.63
N GLY A 188 -17.82 26.61 0.72
CA GLY A 188 -16.51 26.23 1.24
C GLY A 188 -15.69 25.59 0.13
N GLY A 189 -14.37 25.61 0.25
CA GLY A 189 -13.51 24.80 -0.62
C GLY A 189 -13.87 23.32 -0.46
N LEU A 190 -13.77 22.78 0.75
CA LEU A 190 -14.15 21.40 1.05
C LEU A 190 -15.60 21.24 1.50
N VAL A 191 -16.08 22.11 2.40
CA VAL A 191 -17.40 21.93 3.04
C VAL A 191 -18.26 23.20 3.02
N GLY A 192 -19.46 23.11 2.46
CA GLY A 192 -20.36 24.27 2.37
C GLY A 192 -20.93 24.73 3.72
N TYR A 193 -21.50 23.79 4.47
CA TYR A 193 -22.17 24.06 5.75
C TYR A 193 -21.88 22.97 6.78
N VAL A 194 -21.62 23.38 8.02
CA VAL A 194 -21.41 22.48 9.15
C VAL A 194 -22.32 22.86 10.32
N LYS A 195 -23.06 21.89 10.86
CA LYS A 195 -23.75 22.08 12.12
C LYS A 195 -22.82 21.88 13.31
N ASN A 196 -22.21 20.71 13.40
CA ASN A 196 -21.14 20.40 14.33
C ASN A 196 -20.12 19.48 13.65
N GLY A 197 -18.88 19.46 14.12
CA GLY A 197 -17.86 18.54 13.63
C GLY A 197 -16.46 18.83 14.16
N VAL A 198 -15.53 17.94 13.86
CA VAL A 198 -14.09 18.10 14.11
C VAL A 198 -13.36 18.03 12.77
N PHE A 199 -12.48 18.97 12.52
CA PHE A 199 -11.65 19.05 11.32
C PHE A 199 -10.19 19.04 11.75
N GLU A 200 -9.45 18.04 11.31
CA GLU A 200 -8.05 17.85 11.64
C GLU A 200 -7.25 17.72 10.35
N ASP A 201 -6.14 18.45 10.23
CA ASP A 201 -5.20 18.32 9.11
C ASP A 201 -5.87 18.45 7.73
N CYS A 202 -6.89 19.32 7.63
CA CYS A 202 -7.59 19.56 6.37
C CYS A 202 -7.00 20.76 5.63
N SER A 203 -6.88 20.66 4.31
CA SER A 203 -6.22 21.71 3.51
C SER A 203 -6.94 22.08 2.21
N VAL A 204 -6.77 23.33 1.79
CA VAL A 204 -7.10 23.79 0.43
C VAL A 204 -5.89 24.51 -0.14
N SER A 205 -5.39 24.07 -1.29
CA SER A 205 -4.22 24.66 -1.94
C SER A 205 -4.34 24.71 -3.46
N GLY A 206 -3.43 25.45 -4.11
CA GLY A 206 -3.44 25.66 -5.56
C GLY A 206 -4.11 26.99 -5.99
N ASP A 207 -4.44 27.10 -7.27
CA ASP A 207 -5.14 28.25 -7.90
C ASP A 207 -6.66 28.01 -7.88
N VAL A 208 -7.26 28.12 -6.69
CA VAL A 208 -8.69 27.87 -6.46
C VAL A 208 -9.41 29.16 -6.11
N SER A 209 -10.54 29.45 -6.76
CA SER A 209 -11.44 30.53 -6.37
C SER A 209 -12.71 29.98 -5.71
N VAL A 210 -12.97 30.34 -4.45
CA VAL A 210 -14.19 29.98 -3.71
C VAL A 210 -15.13 31.19 -3.66
N THR A 211 -16.25 31.13 -4.39
CA THR A 211 -17.16 32.27 -4.58
C THR A 211 -18.57 31.99 -4.07
N ALA A 212 -19.01 32.78 -3.08
CA ALA A 212 -20.39 32.84 -2.63
C ALA A 212 -21.13 34.05 -3.19
N GLU A 213 -22.24 33.82 -3.90
CA GLU A 213 -23.04 34.89 -4.51
C GLU A 213 -23.83 35.71 -3.47
N ASN A 214 -24.50 35.06 -2.51
CA ASN A 214 -25.46 35.71 -1.62
C ASN A 214 -25.16 35.63 -0.13
N ASN A 215 -24.21 34.83 0.34
CA ASN A 215 -23.94 34.72 1.78
C ASN A 215 -22.44 34.63 2.08
N ASN A 216 -21.95 33.49 2.55
CA ASN A 216 -20.62 33.37 3.16
C ASN A 216 -19.71 32.50 2.30
N ALA A 217 -18.46 32.92 2.17
CA ALA A 217 -17.40 32.13 1.58
C ALA A 217 -16.33 31.84 2.63
N GLY A 218 -15.88 30.60 2.72
CA GLY A 218 -14.69 30.22 3.48
C GLY A 218 -13.76 29.41 2.59
N GLY A 219 -12.46 29.63 2.68
CA GLY A 219 -11.52 28.84 1.87
C GLY A 219 -11.63 27.35 2.15
N LEU A 220 -11.88 26.96 3.41
CA LEU A 220 -12.14 25.58 3.82
C LEU A 220 -13.64 25.30 4.02
N VAL A 221 -14.29 26.09 4.89
CA VAL A 221 -15.69 25.90 5.29
C VAL A 221 -16.53 27.18 5.15
N GLY A 222 -17.66 27.11 4.46
CA GLY A 222 -18.51 28.29 4.25
C GLY A 222 -19.16 28.83 5.52
N TYR A 223 -19.82 27.96 6.30
CA TYR A 223 -20.59 28.37 7.48
C TYR A 223 -20.69 27.26 8.55
N VAL A 224 -20.37 27.59 9.81
CA VAL A 224 -20.44 26.67 10.96
C VAL A 224 -21.50 27.12 11.95
N SER A 225 -22.69 26.49 11.95
CA SER A 225 -23.88 26.98 12.66
C SER A 225 -23.89 26.87 14.19
N ASN A 226 -23.15 25.92 14.77
CA ASN A 226 -23.21 25.61 16.21
C ASN A 226 -21.83 25.45 16.86
N ASN A 227 -21.14 24.32 16.69
CA ASN A 227 -19.79 24.14 17.22
C ASN A 227 -18.96 23.22 16.33
N ALA A 228 -17.90 23.75 15.71
CA ALA A 228 -16.90 22.93 15.07
C ALA A 228 -15.49 23.34 15.50
N ASP A 229 -14.63 22.34 15.64
CA ASP A 229 -13.24 22.52 16.05
C ASP A 229 -12.33 22.26 14.85
N PHE A 230 -11.42 23.19 14.58
CA PHE A 230 -10.45 23.11 13.50
C PHE A 230 -9.05 23.06 14.08
N THR A 231 -8.32 21.97 13.84
CA THR A 231 -6.95 21.77 14.29
C THR A 231 -6.06 21.45 13.09
N GLY A 232 -4.88 22.06 12.98
CA GLY A 232 -3.94 21.70 11.90
C GLY A 232 -4.48 22.00 10.50
N CYS A 233 -5.43 22.91 10.33
CA CYS A 233 -6.06 23.16 9.04
C CYS A 233 -5.40 24.33 8.30
N SER A 234 -5.37 24.27 6.96
CA SER A 234 -4.76 25.35 6.17
C SER A 234 -5.52 25.73 4.89
N VAL A 235 -5.33 26.97 4.47
CA VAL A 235 -5.60 27.41 3.10
C VAL A 235 -4.37 28.12 2.54
N SER A 236 -3.73 27.54 1.53
CA SER A 236 -2.41 27.97 1.03
C SER A 236 -2.37 28.10 -0.49
N GLY A 237 -1.29 28.67 -1.05
CA GLY A 237 -1.20 28.90 -2.50
C GLY A 237 -2.03 30.10 -2.98
N ASP A 238 -2.30 30.13 -4.29
CA ASP A 238 -3.03 31.22 -4.98
C ASP A 238 -4.57 31.10 -4.82
N VAL A 239 -5.03 30.84 -3.59
CA VAL A 239 -6.47 30.70 -3.30
C VAL A 239 -7.13 32.08 -3.15
N SER A 240 -8.28 32.26 -3.82
CA SER A 240 -9.16 33.42 -3.66
C SER A 240 -10.46 33.05 -2.94
N VAL A 241 -10.86 33.82 -1.93
CA VAL A 241 -12.14 33.63 -1.21
C VAL A 241 -13.00 34.88 -1.36
N ILE A 242 -14.12 34.74 -2.07
CA ILE A 242 -14.95 35.87 -2.51
C ILE A 242 -16.38 35.71 -1.99
N ALA A 243 -16.81 36.60 -1.09
CA ALA A 243 -18.20 36.73 -0.69
C ALA A 243 -18.81 38.00 -1.32
N LYS A 244 -19.68 37.83 -2.32
CA LYS A 244 -20.31 38.94 -3.06
C LYS A 244 -21.44 39.64 -2.27
N ASN A 245 -21.78 39.18 -1.07
CA ASN A 245 -22.79 39.81 -0.22
C ASN A 245 -22.37 39.96 1.26
N ARG A 246 -22.01 38.86 1.94
CA ARG A 246 -21.75 38.90 3.39
C ARG A 246 -20.28 38.73 3.75
N TYR A 247 -19.90 37.56 4.23
CA TYR A 247 -18.67 37.36 5.00
C TYR A 247 -17.71 36.44 4.26
N ALA A 248 -16.44 36.83 4.20
CA ALA A 248 -15.36 36.00 3.66
C ALA A 248 -14.29 35.79 4.73
N GLY A 249 -13.91 34.54 4.95
CA GLY A 249 -12.80 34.16 5.82
C GLY A 249 -11.83 33.24 5.10
N GLY A 250 -10.53 33.38 5.36
CA GLY A 250 -9.51 32.54 4.72
C GLY A 250 -9.73 31.06 5.00
N LEU A 251 -10.12 30.69 6.24
CA LEU A 251 -10.55 29.33 6.59
C LEU A 251 -12.08 29.23 6.59
N VAL A 252 -12.75 30.08 7.37
CA VAL A 252 -14.19 29.95 7.65
C VAL A 252 -14.95 31.25 7.42
N GLY A 253 -16.02 31.24 6.62
CA GLY A 253 -16.82 32.44 6.38
C GLY A 253 -17.54 32.96 7.63
N TRP A 254 -18.22 32.05 8.35
CA TRP A 254 -18.89 32.32 9.63
C TRP A 254 -18.61 31.19 10.62
N LEU A 255 -18.02 31.51 11.76
CA LEU A 255 -17.61 30.53 12.76
C LEU A 255 -18.39 30.68 14.07
N SER A 256 -18.90 29.56 14.57
CA SER A 256 -19.16 29.30 15.98
C SER A 256 -18.41 28.02 16.34
N GLY A 257 -17.29 28.13 17.07
CA GLY A 257 -16.34 27.04 17.24
C GLY A 257 -14.91 27.49 17.62
N THR A 258 -13.95 26.60 17.40
CA THR A 258 -12.53 26.82 17.74
C THR A 258 -11.60 26.68 16.54
N ILE A 259 -10.51 27.44 16.50
CA ILE A 259 -9.43 27.32 15.52
C ILE A 259 -8.09 27.22 16.28
N THR A 260 -7.36 26.14 16.07
CA THR A 260 -6.09 25.89 16.76
C THR A 260 -5.06 25.37 15.76
N ASP A 261 -3.85 25.90 15.80
CA ASP A 261 -2.77 25.45 14.91
C ASP A 261 -3.17 25.49 13.42
N CYS A 262 -3.79 26.59 12.98
CA CYS A 262 -4.27 26.73 11.60
C CYS A 262 -3.67 27.96 10.91
N TYR A 263 -3.66 27.98 9.58
CA TYR A 263 -3.24 29.17 8.84
C TYR A 263 -3.98 29.43 7.53
N SER A 264 -3.89 30.67 7.04
CA SER A 264 -4.31 30.99 5.68
C SER A 264 -3.38 31.99 4.99
N THR A 265 -3.11 31.76 3.71
CA THR A 265 -2.40 32.70 2.80
C THR A 265 -3.32 33.27 1.72
N ALA A 266 -4.63 33.01 1.81
CA ALA A 266 -5.59 33.32 0.76
C ALA A 266 -5.75 34.83 0.51
N THR A 267 -6.15 35.17 -0.71
CA THR A 267 -6.66 36.50 -1.05
C THR A 267 -8.16 36.57 -0.76
N ILE A 268 -8.55 37.45 0.16
CA ILE A 268 -9.91 37.48 0.73
C ILE A 268 -10.61 38.77 0.31
N LYS A 269 -11.83 38.62 -0.19
CA LYS A 269 -12.70 39.73 -0.60
C LYS A 269 -14.13 39.52 -0.12
N ALA A 270 -14.63 40.46 0.67
CA ALA A 270 -16.03 40.44 1.12
C ALA A 270 -16.74 41.76 0.81
N MET A 271 -18.08 41.73 0.79
CA MET A 271 -18.88 42.96 0.75
C MET A 271 -19.23 43.49 2.15
N SER A 272 -19.26 42.65 3.19
CA SER A 272 -19.51 43.08 4.58
C SER A 272 -18.29 42.87 5.48
N TYR A 273 -17.93 41.63 5.82
CA TYR A 273 -16.83 41.34 6.76
C TYR A 273 -15.80 40.42 6.12
N ALA A 274 -14.57 40.89 6.06
CA ALA A 274 -13.44 40.13 5.51
C ALA A 274 -12.41 39.93 6.61
N GLY A 275 -12.04 38.68 6.92
CA GLY A 275 -11.05 38.38 7.94
C GLY A 275 -10.08 37.30 7.53
N GLY A 276 -8.81 37.44 7.90
CA GLY A 276 -7.72 36.56 7.46
C GLY A 276 -7.99 35.08 7.69
N LEU A 277 -8.53 34.70 8.85
CA LEU A 277 -8.97 33.32 9.11
C LEU A 277 -10.50 33.20 9.08
N ILE A 278 -11.20 34.16 9.71
CA ILE A 278 -12.65 34.11 9.88
C ILE A 278 -13.29 35.41 9.40
N GLY A 279 -14.35 35.31 8.59
CA GLY A 279 -15.17 36.48 8.22
C GLY A 279 -15.93 37.05 9.42
N LEU A 280 -16.83 36.27 10.00
CA LEU A 280 -17.57 36.61 11.22
C LEU A 280 -17.42 35.53 12.31
N GLY A 281 -17.01 35.93 13.51
CA GLY A 281 -16.90 35.05 14.68
C GLY A 281 -18.05 35.23 15.68
N TYR A 282 -18.84 34.18 15.95
CA TYR A 282 -19.99 34.22 16.85
C TYR A 282 -19.60 33.73 18.25
N ALA A 283 -19.44 34.68 19.19
CA ALA A 283 -18.85 34.48 20.51
C ALA A 283 -19.84 34.81 21.64
N ILE A 284 -21.08 34.33 21.54
CA ILE A 284 -22.11 34.51 22.57
C ILE A 284 -22.44 33.16 23.19
N SER A 285 -22.16 33.04 24.49
CA SER A 285 -22.43 31.83 25.28
C SER A 285 -23.84 31.28 25.03
N PRO A 286 -23.98 29.96 24.75
CA PRO A 286 -22.95 28.92 24.88
C PRO A 286 -21.98 28.80 23.70
N SER A 287 -22.17 29.53 22.60
CA SER A 287 -21.25 29.54 21.47
C SER A 287 -19.92 30.19 21.83
N VAL A 288 -18.84 29.67 21.27
CA VAL A 288 -17.47 30.16 21.45
C VAL A 288 -16.88 30.58 20.10
N CYS A 289 -15.86 31.43 20.17
CA CYS A 289 -15.00 31.78 19.04
C CYS A 289 -13.61 31.96 19.63
N ASP A 290 -12.90 30.84 19.79
CA ASP A 290 -11.57 30.79 20.39
C ASP A 290 -10.55 30.44 19.30
N ILE A 291 -9.48 31.23 19.23
CA ILE A 291 -8.42 31.08 18.23
C ILE A 291 -7.07 31.05 18.94
N SER A 292 -6.28 30.02 18.67
CA SER A 292 -4.94 29.85 19.26
C SER A 292 -3.92 29.40 18.23
N SER A 293 -2.67 29.81 18.42
CA SER A 293 -1.52 29.31 17.65
C SER A 293 -1.72 29.31 16.13
N SER A 294 -2.37 30.36 15.61
CA SER A 294 -2.80 30.39 14.21
C SER A 294 -2.34 31.67 13.52
N TYR A 295 -2.19 31.63 12.18
CA TYR A 295 -1.69 32.81 11.47
C TYR A 295 -2.32 33.12 10.11
N PHE A 296 -2.21 34.38 9.68
CA PHE A 296 -2.62 34.82 8.34
C PHE A 296 -1.53 35.66 7.65
N THR A 297 -1.22 35.35 6.39
CA THR A 297 -0.22 36.08 5.58
C THR A 297 -0.72 36.53 4.22
N GLY A 298 -1.98 36.24 3.87
CA GLY A 298 -2.60 36.59 2.59
C GLY A 298 -2.95 38.07 2.48
N THR A 299 -3.94 38.41 1.65
CA THR A 299 -4.44 39.79 1.54
C THR A 299 -5.92 39.87 1.86
N VAL A 300 -6.38 40.97 2.48
CA VAL A 300 -7.80 41.19 2.79
C VAL A 300 -8.30 42.51 2.22
N SER A 301 -9.43 42.47 1.53
CA SER A 301 -10.05 43.64 0.90
C SER A 301 -11.58 43.61 0.97
N LEU A 302 -12.20 44.78 0.77
CA LEU A 302 -13.65 44.91 0.58
C LEU A 302 -14.00 45.12 -0.89
N GLY A 303 -15.19 44.67 -1.30
CA GLY A 303 -15.75 44.97 -2.60
C GLY A 303 -16.07 46.46 -2.77
N SER A 304 -16.11 46.93 -4.02
CA SER A 304 -16.32 48.35 -4.37
C SER A 304 -17.67 48.92 -3.96
N GLY A 305 -18.63 48.07 -3.55
CA GLY A 305 -19.95 48.45 -3.03
C GLY A 305 -20.11 48.31 -1.52
N ALA A 306 -19.04 48.01 -0.78
CA ALA A 306 -19.09 47.89 0.68
C ALA A 306 -19.51 49.22 1.33
N ASP A 307 -20.30 49.12 2.41
CA ASP A 307 -20.82 50.28 3.13
C ASP A 307 -19.95 50.65 4.35
N SER A 308 -20.32 51.73 5.04
CA SER A 308 -19.58 52.21 6.22
C SER A 308 -19.66 51.28 7.45
N SER A 309 -20.47 50.23 7.40
CA SER A 309 -20.59 49.20 8.45
C SER A 309 -19.78 47.95 8.15
N SER A 310 -19.03 47.95 7.05
CA SER A 310 -18.18 46.84 6.60
C SER A 310 -16.79 46.90 7.27
N TYR A 311 -16.22 45.73 7.57
CA TYR A 311 -15.00 45.59 8.37
C TYR A 311 -13.98 44.66 7.73
N ILE A 312 -12.71 44.99 7.92
CA ILE A 312 -11.55 44.16 7.61
C ILE A 312 -10.80 43.87 8.92
N GLY A 313 -10.38 42.62 9.12
CA GLY A 313 -9.53 42.25 10.24
C GLY A 313 -8.44 41.24 9.88
N GLY A 314 -7.31 41.32 10.61
CA GLY A 314 -6.13 40.47 10.37
C GLY A 314 -6.42 38.97 10.61
N ILE A 315 -7.14 38.64 11.68
CA ILE A 315 -7.59 37.26 11.97
C ILE A 315 -9.11 37.12 11.80
N ILE A 316 -9.88 37.97 12.50
CA ILE A 316 -11.35 37.98 12.46
C ILE A 316 -11.83 39.29 11.82
N GLY A 317 -12.69 39.21 10.82
CA GLY A 317 -13.27 40.38 10.15
C GLY A 317 -14.19 41.18 11.08
N SER A 318 -15.16 40.52 11.71
CA SER A 318 -15.96 41.12 12.79
C SER A 318 -16.49 40.06 13.76
N PRO A 319 -16.37 40.24 15.08
CA PRO A 319 -17.00 39.35 16.03
C PRO A 319 -18.42 39.80 16.42
N TYR A 320 -19.28 38.83 16.73
CA TYR A 320 -20.52 39.03 17.44
C TYR A 320 -20.40 38.44 18.84
N GLY A 321 -20.02 39.27 19.81
CA GLY A 321 -19.66 38.85 21.17
C GLY A 321 -18.21 39.18 21.52
N THR A 322 -17.61 38.43 22.43
CA THR A 322 -16.22 38.63 22.87
C THR A 322 -15.40 37.36 22.58
N PRO A 323 -14.70 37.29 21.44
CA PRO A 323 -13.88 36.14 21.09
C PRO A 323 -12.59 36.10 21.94
N THR A 324 -11.97 34.93 22.03
CA THR A 324 -10.63 34.76 22.59
C THR A 324 -9.64 34.56 21.45
N VAL A 325 -8.61 35.40 21.36
CA VAL A 325 -7.54 35.22 20.37
C VAL A 325 -6.20 35.28 21.10
N THR A 326 -5.47 34.17 21.10
CA THR A 326 -4.21 33.99 21.82
C THR A 326 -3.12 33.50 20.87
N ASP A 327 -1.89 33.97 21.04
CA ASP A 327 -0.71 33.49 20.31
C ASP A 327 -0.92 33.31 18.79
N SER A 328 -1.69 34.23 18.21
CA SER A 328 -2.09 34.21 16.80
C SER A 328 -1.67 35.49 16.11
N PHE A 329 -1.21 35.36 14.87
CA PHE A 329 -0.43 36.40 14.20
C PHE A 329 -0.97 36.71 12.80
N TYR A 330 -0.87 37.97 12.38
CA TYR A 330 -1.13 38.33 10.99
C TYR A 330 -0.03 39.23 10.45
N SER A 331 0.30 39.07 9.17
CA SER A 331 1.32 39.90 8.53
C SER A 331 0.87 41.35 8.49
N SER A 332 1.72 42.29 8.90
CA SER A 332 1.45 43.74 8.74
C SER A 332 1.25 44.15 7.29
N ASP A 333 1.70 43.31 6.35
CA ASP A 333 1.65 43.57 4.92
C ASP A 333 0.33 43.08 4.29
N SER A 334 -0.48 42.33 5.06
CA SER A 334 -1.71 41.66 4.60
C SER A 334 -2.95 42.54 4.52
N VAL A 335 -2.95 43.72 5.16
CA VAL A 335 -4.14 44.56 5.32
C VAL A 335 -4.05 45.80 4.45
N ASP A 336 -4.78 45.83 3.33
CA ASP A 336 -4.96 47.06 2.55
C ASP A 336 -6.04 47.94 3.19
N VAL A 337 -5.64 48.80 4.13
CA VAL A 337 -6.52 49.80 4.77
C VAL A 337 -6.71 51.05 3.87
N GLY A 338 -6.35 50.99 2.57
CA GLY A 338 -6.02 52.17 1.78
C GLY A 338 -7.11 52.91 1.02
N THR A 339 -8.29 52.34 0.71
CA THR A 339 -9.14 52.94 -0.37
C THR A 339 -10.65 53.07 -0.16
N THR A 340 -11.27 52.51 0.89
CA THR A 340 -12.75 52.47 0.95
C THR A 340 -13.36 52.74 2.32
N GLY A 341 -12.99 53.82 3.02
CA GLY A 341 -13.84 54.39 4.10
C GLY A 341 -14.19 53.47 5.30
N ALA A 342 -13.62 52.27 5.38
CA ALA A 342 -13.84 51.32 6.45
C ALA A 342 -13.10 51.80 7.71
N THR A 343 -13.78 51.82 8.85
CA THR A 343 -13.13 51.99 10.14
C THR A 343 -12.61 50.64 10.60
N PRO A 344 -11.29 50.41 10.70
CA PRO A 344 -10.80 49.17 11.28
C PRO A 344 -11.34 49.04 12.71
N THR A 345 -11.99 47.91 13.02
CA THR A 345 -12.24 47.51 14.40
C THR A 345 -10.90 47.18 15.07
N THR A 346 -10.93 46.90 16.38
CA THR A 346 -9.80 46.27 17.08
C THR A 346 -9.31 45.08 16.26
N LEU A 347 -8.09 45.16 15.72
CA LEU A 347 -7.50 44.06 14.96
C LEU A 347 -7.25 42.91 15.95
N PHE A 348 -7.87 41.76 15.69
CA PHE A 348 -7.69 40.55 16.48
C PHE A 348 -6.40 39.85 16.05
N GLY A 349 -5.62 39.38 17.03
CA GLY A 349 -4.27 38.83 16.81
C GLY A 349 -3.16 39.87 16.91
N THR A 350 -1.92 39.41 16.82
CA THR A 350 -0.72 40.24 16.89
C THR A 350 -0.21 40.53 15.47
N SER A 351 -0.06 41.81 15.12
CA SER A 351 0.54 42.19 13.83
C SER A 351 2.06 42.02 13.88
N VAL A 352 2.62 41.30 12.91
CA VAL A 352 4.06 41.05 12.79
C VAL A 352 4.50 41.28 11.35
N SER A 353 5.72 41.77 11.12
CA SER A 353 6.22 41.95 9.76
C SER A 353 6.38 40.60 9.06
N SER A 354 6.22 40.55 7.72
CA SER A 354 6.45 39.31 6.97
C SER A 354 7.85 38.71 7.22
N ALA A 355 8.86 39.55 7.44
CA ALA A 355 10.22 39.11 7.73
C ALA A 355 10.36 38.47 9.12
N ASP A 356 9.70 39.02 10.14
CA ASP A 356 9.75 38.46 11.49
C ASP A 356 8.83 37.24 11.67
N MET A 357 7.74 37.13 10.88
CA MET A 357 6.91 35.93 10.82
C MET A 357 7.67 34.70 10.26
N LYS A 358 8.86 34.88 9.69
CA LYS A 358 9.74 33.79 9.23
C LYS A 358 10.82 33.40 10.25
N LYS A 359 10.71 33.84 11.49
CA LYS A 359 11.66 33.54 12.57
C LYS A 359 11.01 32.71 13.65
N VAL A 360 11.68 31.65 14.11
CA VAL A 360 11.14 30.75 15.14
C VAL A 360 10.90 31.49 16.45
N THR A 361 11.69 32.53 16.73
CA THR A 361 11.57 33.37 17.92
C THR A 361 10.25 34.12 18.05
N THR A 362 9.52 34.33 16.94
CA THR A 362 8.17 34.91 16.95
C THR A 362 7.16 33.97 17.61
N TYR A 363 7.40 32.65 17.54
CA TYR A 363 6.48 31.59 17.92
C TYR A 363 6.91 30.85 19.19
N SER A 364 7.49 31.57 20.17
CA SER A 364 8.09 30.96 21.38
C SER A 364 7.15 30.09 22.23
N SER A 365 5.82 30.22 22.07
CA SER A 365 4.81 29.39 22.76
C SER A 365 4.27 28.23 21.91
N TRP A 366 4.65 28.14 20.63
CA TRP A 366 4.19 27.09 19.72
C TRP A 366 5.01 25.82 19.89
N ASP A 367 4.40 24.68 19.59
CA ASP A 367 5.12 23.42 19.43
C ASP A 367 5.77 23.36 18.04
N ILE A 368 6.92 24.02 17.93
CA ILE A 368 7.61 24.31 16.66
C ILE A 368 9.08 23.91 16.68
N SER A 369 9.57 23.38 15.56
CA SER A 369 10.98 23.10 15.30
C SER A 369 11.50 23.92 14.11
N ASN A 370 12.83 24.04 14.00
CA ASN A 370 13.50 24.66 12.85
C ASN A 370 13.88 23.63 11.74
N ALA A 371 13.38 22.41 11.86
CA ALA A 371 13.55 21.29 10.93
C ALA A 371 12.33 20.36 11.05
N PRO A 372 11.99 19.53 10.04
CA PRO A 372 10.90 18.58 10.13
C PRO A 372 11.13 17.60 11.29
N ASP A 373 10.14 17.52 12.17
CA ASP A 373 10.14 16.61 13.32
C ASP A 373 8.71 16.15 13.53
N ALA A 374 8.45 14.84 13.32
CA ALA A 374 7.10 14.28 13.42
C ALA A 374 6.48 14.35 14.82
N SER A 375 7.28 14.67 15.84
CA SER A 375 6.78 14.97 17.18
C SER A 375 6.29 16.41 17.35
N LYS A 376 6.44 17.25 16.32
CA LYS A 376 6.08 18.67 16.32
C LYS A 376 4.87 18.95 15.46
N THR A 377 4.07 19.90 15.92
CA THR A 377 2.91 20.41 15.17
C THR A 377 3.38 21.27 13.98
N TRP A 378 4.34 22.16 14.24
CA TRP A 378 4.85 23.12 13.28
C TRP A 378 6.34 22.90 13.01
N TYR A 379 6.78 23.24 11.81
CA TYR A 379 8.19 23.50 11.53
C TYR A 379 8.34 24.84 10.81
N ILE A 380 9.51 25.47 10.95
CA ILE A 380 9.82 26.74 10.27
C ILE A 380 11.25 26.73 9.73
N GLN A 381 11.39 27.19 8.49
CA GLN A 381 12.70 27.50 7.94
C GLN A 381 13.03 28.96 8.18
N GLU A 382 13.94 29.21 9.12
CA GLU A 382 14.33 30.57 9.48
C GLU A 382 14.70 31.41 8.25
N ASP A 383 14.08 32.59 8.17
CA ASP A 383 14.26 33.60 7.11
C ASP A 383 13.82 33.19 5.69
N ILE A 384 13.38 31.94 5.47
CA ILE A 384 12.97 31.42 4.16
C ILE A 384 11.44 31.39 4.04
N ALA A 385 10.79 30.59 4.89
CA ALA A 385 9.38 30.27 4.82
C ALA A 385 8.62 30.64 6.10
N TYR A 386 7.30 30.81 5.99
CA TYR A 386 6.43 30.89 7.16
C TYR A 386 6.33 29.50 7.82
N PRO A 387 5.89 29.39 9.09
CA PRO A 387 5.64 28.10 9.71
C PRO A 387 4.72 27.23 8.86
N GLN A 388 5.10 25.98 8.63
CA GLN A 388 4.29 24.99 7.93
C GLN A 388 3.85 23.91 8.93
N LEU A 389 2.65 23.37 8.73
CA LEU A 389 2.14 22.27 9.52
C LEU A 389 2.85 20.98 9.09
N PHE A 390 3.39 20.25 10.06
CA PHE A 390 4.15 19.03 9.76
C PHE A 390 3.28 17.96 9.09
N ALA A 391 2.02 17.83 9.52
CA ALA A 391 1.04 16.90 8.98
C ALA A 391 0.61 17.20 7.54
N LEU A 392 0.78 18.45 7.07
CA LEU A 392 0.36 18.89 5.74
C LEU A 392 1.53 19.05 4.75
N ARG A 393 2.74 18.64 5.12
CA ARG A 393 3.87 18.74 4.20
C ARG A 393 3.62 17.88 2.96
N SER A 394 4.18 18.29 1.82
CA SER A 394 4.28 17.38 0.69
C SER A 394 5.13 16.18 1.11
N ASN A 395 4.51 15.00 1.12
CA ASN A 395 5.19 13.75 1.45
C ASN A 395 5.53 12.93 0.21
N THR A 396 5.16 13.38 -1.00
CA THR A 396 5.44 12.66 -2.26
C THR A 396 6.51 13.37 -3.08
N ILE A 397 7.60 12.68 -3.41
CA ILE A 397 8.84 13.30 -3.89
C ILE A 397 9.34 12.60 -5.16
N PRO A 398 9.41 13.30 -6.31
CA PRO A 398 9.97 12.75 -7.53
C PRO A 398 11.50 12.64 -7.46
N ILE A 399 12.05 11.58 -8.03
CA ILE A 399 13.48 11.35 -8.16
C ILE A 399 13.82 11.12 -9.63
N SER A 400 14.79 11.87 -10.15
CA SER A 400 15.25 11.79 -11.54
C SER A 400 16.75 11.55 -11.70
N THR A 401 17.51 11.63 -10.60
CA THR A 401 18.97 11.53 -10.60
C THR A 401 19.49 10.80 -9.37
N ASP A 402 20.72 10.31 -9.43
CA ASP A 402 21.40 9.70 -8.29
C ASP A 402 21.66 10.72 -7.16
N VAL A 403 21.87 11.99 -7.51
CA VAL A 403 22.05 13.09 -6.55
C VAL A 403 20.79 13.30 -5.70
N GLU A 404 19.60 13.19 -6.29
CA GLU A 404 18.34 13.27 -5.57
C GLU A 404 18.09 12.01 -4.74
N LEU A 405 18.39 10.84 -5.30
CA LEU A 405 18.29 9.56 -4.60
C LEU A 405 19.16 9.53 -3.32
N LYS A 406 20.37 10.09 -3.37
CA LYS A 406 21.28 10.24 -2.22
C LYS A 406 20.77 11.18 -1.12
N LYS A 407 19.79 12.03 -1.41
CA LYS A 407 19.23 12.94 -0.40
C LYS A 407 18.19 12.27 0.49
N ILE A 408 17.67 11.10 0.13
CA ILE A 408 16.65 10.43 0.94
C ILE A 408 17.16 10.28 2.39
N GLY A 409 16.41 10.84 3.34
CA GLY A 409 16.75 10.83 4.75
C GLY A 409 17.78 11.87 5.21
N SER A 410 18.31 12.72 4.31
CA SER A 410 19.23 13.81 4.68
C SER A 410 18.53 14.94 5.44
N ASN A 411 17.20 15.00 5.37
CA ASN A 411 16.39 16.14 5.79
C ASN A 411 16.82 17.44 5.10
N ASP A 412 17.32 17.36 3.87
CA ASP A 412 17.49 18.54 3.02
C ASP A 412 16.13 19.00 2.50
N TYR A 413 15.99 20.31 2.33
CA TYR A 413 14.79 20.91 1.75
C TYR A 413 15.03 21.36 0.31
N ASP A 414 14.12 20.99 -0.58
CA ASP A 414 14.07 21.53 -1.93
C ASP A 414 13.25 22.82 -1.98
N THR A 415 13.94 23.97 -1.97
CA THR A 415 13.27 25.28 -2.04
C THR A 415 12.50 25.52 -3.33
N ALA A 416 12.85 24.83 -4.42
CA ALA A 416 12.18 25.04 -5.70
C ALA A 416 10.83 24.33 -5.75
N ASN A 417 10.71 23.19 -5.05
CA ASN A 417 9.57 22.30 -5.15
C ASN A 417 8.80 22.09 -3.82
N ASP A 418 9.24 22.72 -2.72
CA ASP A 418 8.58 22.73 -1.40
C ASP A 418 8.38 21.34 -0.77
N TYR A 419 9.44 20.52 -0.75
CA TYR A 419 9.46 19.24 -0.04
C TYR A 419 10.79 18.96 0.66
N TRP A 420 10.77 18.04 1.62
CA TRP A 420 11.93 17.60 2.39
C TRP A 420 12.27 16.16 2.10
N TYR A 421 13.55 15.84 1.95
CA TYR A 421 13.96 14.45 1.77
C TYR A 421 14.05 13.72 3.13
N THR A 422 12.91 13.28 3.68
CA THR A 422 12.79 12.57 4.96
C THR A 422 12.67 11.05 4.81
N MET A 423 12.92 10.28 5.88
CA MET A 423 12.85 8.81 5.83
C MET A 423 11.43 8.24 5.68
N ASP A 424 10.42 9.04 5.98
CA ASP A 424 9.01 8.67 5.96
C ASP A 424 8.25 9.22 4.73
N ALA A 425 8.97 9.82 3.79
CA ALA A 425 8.40 10.31 2.54
C ALA A 425 8.21 9.20 1.49
N ASP A 426 7.23 9.42 0.61
CA ASP A 426 6.91 8.59 -0.54
C ASP A 426 7.68 9.07 -1.78
N TYR A 427 8.64 8.29 -2.22
CA TYR A 427 9.49 8.58 -3.36
C TYR A 427 9.02 7.84 -4.60
N TYR A 428 9.11 8.47 -5.76
CA TYR A 428 8.86 7.81 -7.03
C TYR A 428 9.82 8.27 -8.13
N LEU A 429 10.23 7.35 -8.99
CA LEU A 429 11.08 7.71 -10.12
C LEU A 429 10.27 8.38 -11.24
N ILE A 430 10.89 9.38 -11.86
CA ILE A 430 10.37 10.06 -13.06
C ILE A 430 11.33 9.96 -14.26
N ALA A 431 12.46 9.29 -14.07
CA ALA A 431 13.46 9.00 -15.09
C ALA A 431 14.33 7.81 -14.65
N ASP A 432 14.98 7.15 -15.60
CA ASP A 432 16.04 6.18 -15.30
C ASP A 432 17.18 6.86 -14.53
N VAL A 433 17.65 6.21 -13.47
CA VAL A 433 18.72 6.70 -12.61
C VAL A 433 19.98 5.87 -12.82
N GLU A 434 21.09 6.52 -13.18
CA GLU A 434 22.39 5.88 -13.32
C GLU A 434 23.26 6.16 -12.09
N ILE A 435 23.67 5.12 -11.38
CA ILE A 435 24.65 5.17 -10.29
C ILE A 435 26.03 4.86 -10.87
N VAL A 436 26.88 5.90 -10.98
CA VAL A 436 28.23 5.79 -11.52
C VAL A 436 29.20 5.36 -10.42
N GLY A 437 29.13 4.08 -10.04
CA GLY A 437 30.12 3.33 -9.27
C GLY A 437 30.74 3.94 -8.01
N GLY A 438 31.78 3.26 -7.54
CA GLY A 438 32.47 3.65 -6.32
C GLY A 438 31.66 3.27 -5.09
N THR A 439 31.62 4.15 -4.09
CA THR A 439 30.97 3.88 -2.81
C THR A 439 29.56 4.45 -2.77
N TRP A 440 28.59 3.64 -2.34
CA TRP A 440 27.21 4.07 -2.07
C TRP A 440 26.93 4.03 -0.57
N ASP A 441 26.56 5.16 0.02
CA ASP A 441 26.11 5.23 1.40
C ASP A 441 24.67 4.72 1.49
N SER A 442 24.47 3.59 2.15
CA SER A 442 23.16 2.93 2.25
C SER A 442 22.11 3.84 2.91
N ILE A 443 20.91 3.93 2.34
CA ILE A 443 19.84 4.80 2.86
C ILE A 443 19.18 4.14 4.08
N GLY A 444 19.29 4.77 5.25
CA GLY A 444 18.65 4.34 6.48
C GLY A 444 19.43 3.31 7.29
N ASP A 445 19.27 3.36 8.61
CA ASP A 445 19.92 2.48 9.60
C ASP A 445 18.94 2.07 10.71
N ASP A 446 19.36 1.24 11.68
CA ASP A 446 18.48 0.79 12.77
C ASP A 446 17.92 1.93 13.65
N SER A 447 18.60 3.08 13.73
CA SER A 447 18.17 4.26 14.50
C SER A 447 17.25 5.16 13.70
N ASN A 448 17.42 5.19 12.37
CA ASN A 448 16.66 5.99 11.44
C ASN A 448 16.34 5.16 10.17
N PRO A 449 15.46 4.14 10.28
CA PRO A 449 15.14 3.28 9.15
C PRO A 449 14.30 4.05 8.13
N PHE A 450 14.36 3.63 6.87
CA PHE A 450 13.39 4.09 5.87
C PHE A 450 12.01 3.51 6.21
N THR A 451 10.98 4.37 6.27
CA THR A 451 9.61 4.00 6.65
C THR A 451 8.56 4.46 5.64
N GLY A 452 8.97 5.15 4.58
CA GLY A 452 8.08 5.62 3.52
C GLY A 452 7.85 4.59 2.42
N THR A 453 7.33 5.07 1.29
CA THR A 453 7.18 4.29 0.06
C THR A 453 8.30 4.63 -0.94
N PHE A 454 8.83 3.64 -1.66
CA PHE A 454 9.69 3.87 -2.83
C PHE A 454 9.11 3.16 -4.05
N ASN A 455 8.69 3.92 -5.06
CA ASN A 455 8.10 3.41 -6.29
C ASN A 455 9.01 3.65 -7.50
N GLY A 456 9.48 2.57 -8.14
CA GLY A 456 10.29 2.67 -9.35
C GLY A 456 9.51 3.18 -10.57
N ASN A 457 8.18 3.13 -10.56
CA ASN A 457 7.31 3.70 -11.61
C ASN A 457 7.74 3.29 -13.03
N ASP A 458 8.12 2.02 -13.19
CA ASP A 458 8.66 1.39 -14.41
C ASP A 458 10.01 1.95 -14.92
N PHE A 459 10.61 2.90 -14.20
CA PHE A 459 11.98 3.34 -14.46
C PHE A 459 13.01 2.43 -13.78
N THR A 460 14.22 2.48 -14.29
CA THR A 460 15.33 1.64 -13.82
C THR A 460 16.34 2.41 -12.97
N ILE A 461 16.96 1.71 -12.03
CA ILE A 461 18.18 2.17 -11.35
C ILE A 461 19.32 1.28 -11.81
N THR A 462 20.29 1.86 -12.50
CA THR A 462 21.42 1.12 -13.09
C THR A 462 22.72 1.41 -12.34
N PHE A 463 23.34 0.37 -11.76
CA PHE A 463 24.70 0.41 -11.25
C PHE A 463 25.68 0.23 -12.42
N MET A 464 26.29 1.33 -12.87
CA MET A 464 27.01 1.37 -14.15
C MET A 464 28.39 0.69 -14.13
N GLU A 465 28.95 0.46 -12.94
CA GLU A 465 30.24 -0.19 -12.71
C GLU A 465 30.26 -0.85 -11.32
N ASP A 466 31.40 -1.42 -10.91
CA ASP A 466 31.55 -2.01 -9.58
C ASP A 466 31.14 -0.99 -8.50
N THR A 467 30.20 -1.39 -7.64
CA THR A 467 29.62 -0.54 -6.61
C THR A 467 29.78 -1.21 -5.26
N ASP A 468 30.36 -0.47 -4.32
CA ASP A 468 30.59 -0.91 -2.96
C ASP A 468 29.64 -0.17 -2.01
N PHE A 469 28.73 -0.88 -1.38
CA PHE A 469 27.79 -0.32 -0.43
C PHE A 469 28.47 -0.16 0.93
N ASP A 470 28.65 1.10 1.34
CA ASP A 470 29.09 1.46 2.68
C ASP A 470 27.86 1.62 3.59
N TYR A 471 28.06 1.27 4.85
CA TYR A 471 27.10 1.51 5.91
C TYR A 471 27.88 2.05 7.12
N GLU A 472 27.49 3.22 7.63
CA GLU A 472 28.10 3.74 8.85
C GLU A 472 27.60 2.97 10.08
N ASP A 473 28.53 2.38 10.85
CA ASP A 473 28.26 1.70 12.12
C ASP A 473 28.40 2.67 13.31
N PRO A 474 27.30 3.12 13.94
CA PRO A 474 27.35 3.73 15.26
C PRO A 474 27.53 2.66 16.35
N ALA A 475 28.70 2.00 16.37
CA ALA A 475 29.30 1.20 17.45
C ALA A 475 28.42 0.15 18.20
N SER A 476 27.19 -0.13 17.76
CA SER A 476 26.24 -0.98 18.51
C SER A 476 24.97 -1.40 17.76
N ALA A 477 24.77 -0.98 16.51
CA ALA A 477 23.61 -1.34 15.70
C ALA A 477 24.03 -2.24 14.53
N VAL A 478 23.29 -3.32 14.28
CA VAL A 478 23.63 -4.24 13.19
C VAL A 478 23.07 -3.61 11.92
N GLY A 479 23.84 -2.82 11.18
CA GLY A 479 23.36 -2.22 9.92
C GLY A 479 22.96 -3.26 8.86
N GLY A 480 22.47 -2.79 7.71
CA GLY A 480 22.30 -3.56 6.49
C GLY A 480 22.92 -2.79 5.32
N ALA A 481 23.39 -3.51 4.30
CA ALA A 481 23.93 -2.90 3.09
C ALA A 481 22.97 -3.10 1.91
N GLY A 482 22.80 -2.05 1.10
CA GLY A 482 21.93 -2.04 -0.08
C GLY A 482 21.62 -0.62 -0.50
N LEU A 483 20.85 -0.43 -1.57
CA LEU A 483 20.37 0.92 -1.92
C LEU A 483 19.73 1.59 -0.68
N PHE A 484 18.92 0.80 0.03
CA PHE A 484 18.45 1.06 1.38
C PHE A 484 19.14 0.10 2.36
N GLY A 485 19.71 0.65 3.43
CA GLY A 485 20.39 -0.15 4.45
C GLY A 485 19.40 -0.89 5.33
N VAL A 486 18.50 -0.16 5.98
CA VAL A 486 17.44 -0.70 6.85
C VAL A 486 16.10 -0.04 6.53
N SER A 487 15.06 -0.85 6.40
CA SER A 487 13.66 -0.40 6.29
C SER A 487 12.77 -0.98 7.38
N LYS A 488 11.69 -0.27 7.71
CA LYS A 488 10.70 -0.68 8.70
C LYS A 488 9.31 -0.14 8.34
N ASN A 489 8.29 -1.00 8.28
CA ASN A 489 6.94 -0.60 7.85
C ASN A 489 6.94 0.15 6.51
N ALA A 490 7.92 -0.13 5.64
CA ALA A 490 8.11 0.53 4.37
C ALA A 490 7.49 -0.28 3.23
N VAL A 491 7.28 0.37 2.09
CA VAL A 491 6.77 -0.29 0.88
C VAL A 491 7.66 0.04 -0.31
N PHE A 492 8.17 -0.99 -0.97
CA PHE A 492 8.94 -0.86 -2.21
C PHE A 492 8.10 -1.42 -3.36
N LYS A 493 7.82 -0.61 -4.37
CA LYS A 493 7.02 -0.99 -5.54
C LYS A 493 7.81 -0.83 -6.83
N ASN A 494 7.78 -1.81 -7.71
CA ASN A 494 8.29 -1.73 -9.08
C ASN A 494 9.74 -1.19 -9.19
N ALA A 495 10.57 -1.43 -8.18
CA ALA A 495 11.96 -0.98 -8.20
C ALA A 495 12.78 -1.94 -9.07
N GLN A 496 13.10 -1.50 -10.29
CA GLN A 496 13.83 -2.29 -11.28
C GLN A 496 15.33 -1.95 -11.25
N LEU A 497 16.16 -2.86 -10.74
CA LEU A 497 17.60 -2.66 -10.60
C LEU A 497 18.36 -3.37 -11.73
N ILE A 498 19.40 -2.72 -12.26
CA ILE A 498 20.29 -3.29 -13.28
C ILE A 498 21.73 -3.18 -12.81
N ALA A 499 22.46 -4.29 -12.75
CA ALA A 499 23.89 -4.32 -12.44
C ALA A 499 24.74 -4.47 -13.70
N LYS A 500 25.63 -3.50 -13.94
CA LYS A 500 26.70 -3.54 -14.96
C LYS A 500 28.10 -3.63 -14.36
N GLY A 501 28.17 -3.99 -13.08
CA GLY A 501 29.38 -4.26 -12.33
C GLY A 501 29.06 -5.12 -11.11
N ASN A 502 30.09 -5.57 -10.40
CA ASN A 502 29.92 -6.33 -9.17
C ASN A 502 29.39 -5.44 -8.06
N LEU A 503 28.49 -5.98 -7.26
CA LEU A 503 27.96 -5.33 -6.08
C LEU A 503 28.62 -5.97 -4.85
N THR A 504 29.28 -5.14 -4.05
CA THR A 504 29.92 -5.56 -2.79
C THR A 504 29.46 -4.67 -1.66
N ALA A 505 29.75 -5.05 -0.41
CA ALA A 505 29.56 -4.16 0.72
C ALA A 505 30.81 -4.16 1.60
N THR A 506 31.23 -2.98 2.05
CA THR A 506 32.32 -2.80 3.02
C THR A 506 31.81 -2.34 4.38
N GLY A 507 32.58 -2.63 5.42
CA GLY A 507 32.26 -2.28 6.80
C GLY A 507 33.18 -2.95 7.81
N SER A 508 33.44 -2.27 8.94
CA SER A 508 34.63 -2.52 9.76
C SER A 508 34.56 -3.67 10.76
N THR A 509 33.36 -4.18 11.11
CA THR A 509 33.21 -5.42 11.90
C THR A 509 31.79 -6.01 11.80
N GLY A 510 31.67 -7.31 11.57
CA GLY A 510 30.46 -8.06 11.90
C GLY A 510 29.70 -8.73 10.74
N ASN A 511 28.64 -9.41 11.16
CA ASN A 511 27.64 -10.11 10.37
C ASN A 511 26.65 -9.07 9.81
N VAL A 512 26.83 -8.62 8.56
CA VAL A 512 26.01 -7.57 7.92
C VAL A 512 25.25 -8.17 6.73
N PRO A 513 23.91 -8.13 6.73
CA PRO A 513 23.12 -8.61 5.61
C PRO A 513 23.27 -7.67 4.40
N PHE A 514 23.29 -8.25 3.21
CA PHE A 514 23.48 -7.51 1.96
C PHE A 514 22.46 -7.93 0.90
N GLY A 515 21.70 -6.97 0.39
CA GLY A 515 20.85 -7.11 -0.79
C GLY A 515 20.96 -5.88 -1.66
N SER A 516 20.76 -5.99 -2.98
CA SER A 516 20.93 -4.83 -3.87
C SER A 516 19.94 -3.70 -3.58
N LEU A 517 18.71 -4.05 -3.20
CA LEU A 517 17.66 -3.08 -2.87
C LEU A 517 17.66 -2.76 -1.38
N VAL A 518 17.57 -3.77 -0.52
CA VAL A 518 17.47 -3.58 0.93
C VAL A 518 18.44 -4.50 1.68
N GLY A 519 19.25 -3.95 2.57
CA GLY A 519 20.11 -4.75 3.44
C GLY A 519 19.30 -5.56 4.45
N ARG A 520 18.54 -4.86 5.30
CA ARG A 520 17.56 -5.45 6.22
C ARG A 520 16.17 -4.87 6.03
N ILE A 521 15.20 -5.77 5.91
CA ILE A 521 13.78 -5.43 5.84
C ILE A 521 13.06 -5.89 7.11
N ASN A 522 12.20 -5.03 7.69
CA ASN A 522 11.42 -5.35 8.89
C ASN A 522 9.95 -4.96 8.67
N ASP A 523 9.00 -5.88 8.85
CA ASP A 523 7.56 -5.58 8.74
C ASP A 523 7.20 -4.76 7.47
N SER A 524 7.87 -5.03 6.35
CA SER A 524 7.79 -4.19 5.13
C SER A 524 7.51 -5.05 3.89
N GLN A 525 7.21 -4.40 2.78
CA GLN A 525 6.72 -5.06 1.56
C GLN A 525 7.60 -4.73 0.35
N LEU A 526 7.94 -5.75 -0.45
CA LEU A 526 8.48 -5.60 -1.82
C LEU A 526 7.46 -6.15 -2.80
N ILE A 527 7.05 -5.33 -3.76
CA ILE A 527 6.03 -5.67 -4.75
C ILE A 527 6.56 -5.33 -6.14
N GLY A 528 6.71 -6.33 -7.01
CA GLY A 528 7.17 -6.12 -8.40
C GLY A 528 8.62 -5.66 -8.55
N CYS A 529 9.45 -5.82 -7.51
CA CYS A 529 10.85 -5.38 -7.50
C CYS A 529 11.76 -6.42 -8.17
N SER A 530 12.78 -5.99 -8.91
CA SER A 530 13.73 -6.91 -9.54
C SER A 530 15.18 -6.45 -9.55
N ILE A 531 16.09 -7.40 -9.73
CA ILE A 531 17.51 -7.17 -10.03
C ILE A 531 17.96 -8.06 -11.17
N GLN A 532 18.60 -7.47 -12.18
CA GLN A 532 19.11 -8.21 -13.33
C GLN A 532 20.50 -7.74 -13.76
N THR A 533 21.18 -8.57 -14.55
CA THR A 533 22.45 -8.23 -15.19
C THR A 533 22.56 -8.82 -16.60
N ASP A 534 23.31 -8.16 -17.48
CA ASP A 534 23.67 -8.63 -18.83
C ASP A 534 25.09 -9.21 -18.91
N GLY A 535 25.81 -9.27 -17.78
CA GLY A 535 27.18 -9.76 -17.68
C GLY A 535 27.37 -10.79 -16.57
N ASP A 536 28.62 -11.25 -16.42
CA ASP A 536 29.01 -12.19 -15.36
C ASP A 536 29.33 -11.42 -14.06
N PHE A 537 28.33 -10.71 -13.53
CA PHE A 537 28.45 -9.93 -12.29
C PHE A 537 27.78 -10.65 -11.11
N SER A 538 28.20 -10.27 -9.90
CA SER A 538 27.73 -10.90 -8.67
C SER A 538 27.46 -9.91 -7.56
N ILE A 539 26.62 -10.33 -6.62
CA ILE A 539 26.42 -9.71 -5.31
C ILE A 539 27.20 -10.53 -4.29
N THR A 540 28.19 -9.92 -3.63
CA THR A 540 29.10 -10.66 -2.75
C THR A 540 29.24 -10.02 -1.36
N LYS A 541 28.99 -10.80 -0.31
CA LYS A 541 29.31 -10.44 1.09
C LYS A 541 29.49 -11.68 1.97
N ASP A 542 29.77 -11.51 3.26
CA ASP A 542 30.05 -12.62 4.19
C ASP A 542 28.78 -13.25 4.78
N TRP A 543 27.79 -12.47 5.22
CA TRP A 543 26.70 -12.94 6.07
C TRP A 543 25.35 -12.53 5.51
N ALA A 544 24.46 -13.48 5.23
CA ALA A 544 23.12 -13.24 4.67
C ALA A 544 23.11 -12.35 3.40
N VAL A 545 23.36 -12.97 2.24
CA VAL A 545 23.40 -12.28 0.94
C VAL A 545 22.19 -12.66 0.12
N GLY A 546 21.40 -11.68 -0.29
CA GLY A 546 20.28 -11.87 -1.21
C GLY A 546 20.47 -11.08 -2.50
N GLY A 547 19.74 -11.46 -3.56
CA GLY A 547 19.63 -10.64 -4.76
C GLY A 547 19.09 -9.26 -4.43
N LEU A 548 17.85 -9.22 -3.92
CA LEU A 548 17.17 -7.99 -3.54
C LEU A 548 17.37 -7.65 -2.07
N VAL A 549 17.28 -8.65 -1.19
CA VAL A 549 17.24 -8.44 0.25
C VAL A 549 18.23 -9.31 1.01
N GLY A 550 19.09 -8.70 1.81
CA GLY A 550 20.02 -9.45 2.65
C GLY A 550 19.31 -10.28 3.71
N ASN A 551 18.54 -9.60 4.57
CA ASN A 551 17.83 -10.25 5.67
C ASN A 551 16.42 -9.68 5.88
N SER A 552 15.44 -10.58 6.01
CA SER A 552 14.06 -10.28 6.41
C SER A 552 13.84 -10.58 7.88
N TRP A 553 13.23 -9.64 8.61
CA TRP A 553 12.73 -9.79 9.97
C TRP A 553 11.22 -9.60 10.06
N TYR A 554 10.62 -10.39 10.95
CA TYR A 554 9.20 -10.33 11.30
C TYR A 554 8.30 -10.62 10.09
N ASP A 555 7.20 -9.89 9.95
CA ASP A 555 6.11 -10.23 9.05
C ASP A 555 6.24 -9.43 7.72
N SER A 556 7.34 -9.68 6.99
CA SER A 556 7.60 -9.03 5.69
C SER A 556 7.01 -9.79 4.51
N VAL A 557 6.59 -9.07 3.47
CA VAL A 557 5.91 -9.62 2.28
C VAL A 557 6.74 -9.37 1.02
N PHE A 558 6.84 -10.38 0.17
CA PHE A 558 7.52 -10.35 -1.11
C PHE A 558 6.56 -10.86 -2.19
N GLU A 559 6.14 -9.96 -3.07
CA GLU A 559 5.17 -10.25 -4.14
C GLU A 559 5.78 -9.90 -5.50
N ASP A 560 5.64 -10.78 -6.48
CA ASP A 560 6.09 -10.57 -7.86
C ASP A 560 7.57 -10.15 -7.98
N CYS A 561 8.42 -10.56 -7.04
CA CYS A 561 9.83 -10.18 -7.01
C CYS A 561 10.67 -11.12 -7.88
N SER A 562 11.67 -10.58 -8.59
CA SER A 562 12.55 -11.41 -9.43
C SER A 562 14.04 -11.08 -9.33
N ALA A 563 14.88 -12.08 -9.59
CA ALA A 563 16.33 -11.90 -9.67
C ALA A 563 16.97 -12.71 -10.79
N SER A 564 17.91 -12.09 -11.50
CA SER A 564 18.73 -12.69 -12.56
C SER A 564 20.18 -12.22 -12.43
N ILE A 565 20.82 -12.58 -11.31
CA ILE A 565 22.23 -12.25 -11.00
C ILE A 565 22.83 -13.30 -10.06
N SER A 566 24.15 -13.52 -10.11
CA SER A 566 24.85 -14.41 -9.17
C SER A 566 24.91 -13.81 -7.76
N VAL A 567 24.73 -14.65 -6.74
CA VAL A 567 24.73 -14.27 -5.31
C VAL A 567 25.70 -15.13 -4.52
N ILE A 568 26.68 -14.51 -3.87
CA ILE A 568 27.79 -15.22 -3.22
C ILE A 568 27.92 -14.76 -1.75
N SER A 569 27.66 -15.69 -0.84
CA SER A 569 27.94 -15.55 0.59
C SER A 569 29.26 -16.24 0.97
N ASN A 570 30.23 -15.45 1.42
CA ASN A 570 31.55 -15.92 1.83
C ASN A 570 31.54 -16.66 3.17
N ASN A 571 30.43 -16.64 3.92
CA ASN A 571 30.26 -17.37 5.16
C ASN A 571 28.85 -17.97 5.24
N ASP A 572 27.80 -17.25 5.60
CA ASP A 572 26.58 -17.87 6.14
C ASP A 572 25.56 -18.40 5.12
N ALA A 573 24.73 -17.52 4.56
CA ALA A 573 23.57 -17.90 3.74
C ALA A 573 23.50 -17.04 2.47
N ALA A 574 23.10 -17.67 1.37
CA ALA A 574 22.89 -17.03 0.07
C ALA A 574 21.54 -17.44 -0.51
N GLY A 575 20.76 -16.45 -0.98
CA GLY A 575 19.51 -16.67 -1.69
C GLY A 575 19.38 -15.76 -2.91
N GLY A 576 18.74 -16.24 -3.97
CA GLY A 576 18.59 -15.42 -5.18
C GLY A 576 17.72 -14.18 -4.97
N ILE A 577 16.72 -14.22 -4.09
CA ILE A 577 15.94 -13.02 -3.68
C ILE A 577 16.34 -12.58 -2.27
N VAL A 578 16.25 -13.49 -1.28
CA VAL A 578 16.50 -13.19 0.14
C VAL A 578 17.62 -14.06 0.72
N GLY A 579 18.62 -13.45 1.33
CA GLY A 579 19.69 -14.21 1.98
C GLY A 579 19.21 -15.01 3.19
N PHE A 580 18.48 -14.36 4.09
CA PHE A 580 18.07 -14.95 5.37
C PHE A 580 16.73 -14.40 5.86
N VAL A 581 15.81 -15.25 6.32
CA VAL A 581 14.56 -14.87 7.01
C VAL A 581 14.64 -15.26 8.49
N ASN A 582 14.37 -14.32 9.40
CA ASN A 582 14.37 -14.55 10.86
C ASN A 582 13.16 -13.90 11.53
N TYR A 583 12.56 -14.59 12.50
CA TYR A 583 11.43 -14.09 13.30
C TYR A 583 10.16 -13.82 12.45
N GLY A 584 8.99 -14.13 13.00
CA GLY A 584 7.71 -13.88 12.30
C GLY A 584 7.43 -14.82 11.12
N LEU A 585 6.42 -14.43 10.35
CA LEU A 585 5.89 -15.11 9.17
C LEU A 585 6.18 -14.26 7.93
N SER A 586 7.23 -14.60 7.18
CA SER A 586 7.47 -13.95 5.89
C SER A 586 6.72 -14.68 4.77
N GLU A 587 6.13 -13.92 3.86
CA GLU A 587 5.32 -14.43 2.75
C GLU A 587 6.00 -14.13 1.41
N PHE A 588 6.07 -15.14 0.55
CA PHE A 588 6.65 -15.05 -0.78
C PHE A 588 5.61 -15.54 -1.79
N THR A 589 5.14 -14.63 -2.64
CA THR A 589 4.10 -14.92 -3.64
C THR A 589 4.62 -14.54 -5.02
N ASN A 590 4.52 -15.45 -5.97
CA ASN A 590 4.93 -15.25 -7.37
C ASN A 590 6.42 -14.88 -7.57
N CYS A 591 7.28 -15.11 -6.58
CA CYS A 591 8.69 -14.72 -6.65
C CYS A 591 9.52 -15.69 -7.52
N SER A 592 10.47 -15.17 -8.29
CA SER A 592 11.25 -15.99 -9.23
C SER A 592 12.74 -15.66 -9.31
N VAL A 593 13.56 -16.68 -9.58
CA VAL A 593 14.97 -16.52 -9.95
C VAL A 593 15.20 -17.20 -11.28
N LEU A 594 15.73 -16.45 -12.23
CA LEU A 594 15.70 -16.82 -13.65
C LEU A 594 17.08 -16.65 -14.29
N SER A 595 17.48 -17.60 -15.14
CA SER A 595 18.65 -17.50 -16.02
C SER A 595 18.24 -17.73 -17.48
N ASP A 596 18.45 -16.70 -18.32
CA ASP A 596 18.13 -16.73 -19.75
C ASP A 596 19.34 -17.03 -20.66
N SER A 597 20.55 -16.64 -20.25
CA SER A 597 21.73 -16.69 -21.11
C SER A 597 23.01 -17.20 -20.46
N ASN A 598 23.29 -16.80 -19.21
CA ASN A 598 24.51 -17.14 -18.49
C ASN A 598 24.17 -17.95 -17.23
N GLU A 599 25.06 -18.88 -16.86
CA GLU A 599 24.94 -19.62 -15.60
C GLU A 599 24.90 -18.62 -14.43
N ILE A 600 23.84 -18.70 -13.62
CA ILE A 600 23.75 -17.96 -12.36
C ILE A 600 24.25 -18.84 -11.23
N GLN A 601 25.11 -18.29 -10.37
CA GLN A 601 25.67 -19.00 -9.22
C GLN A 601 25.09 -18.45 -7.92
N ILE A 602 24.55 -19.34 -7.09
CA ILE A 602 24.10 -19.02 -5.73
C ILE A 602 24.91 -19.84 -4.75
N ILE A 603 25.86 -19.21 -4.07
CA ILE A 603 26.89 -19.90 -3.29
C ILE A 603 26.87 -19.46 -1.83
N ALA A 604 26.76 -20.42 -0.90
CA ALA A 604 26.96 -20.20 0.52
C ALA A 604 28.16 -21.01 1.04
N ASN A 605 29.14 -20.35 1.65
CA ASN A 605 30.36 -21.05 2.10
C ASN A 605 30.22 -21.79 3.44
N ARG A 606 29.06 -21.75 4.10
CA ARG A 606 28.83 -22.42 5.39
C ARG A 606 27.43 -23.01 5.51
N HIS A 607 26.39 -22.21 5.76
CA HIS A 607 25.08 -22.77 6.11
C HIS A 607 24.22 -23.06 4.87
N GLY A 608 23.27 -22.18 4.52
CA GLY A 608 22.24 -22.48 3.51
C GLY A 608 22.44 -21.73 2.19
N ALA A 609 22.48 -22.48 1.10
CA ALA A 609 22.30 -21.95 -0.25
C ALA A 609 20.91 -22.35 -0.76
N GLY A 610 20.07 -21.39 -1.11
CA GLY A 610 18.76 -21.63 -1.71
C GLY A 610 18.58 -20.83 -2.98
N GLY A 611 17.97 -21.42 -4.01
CA GLY A 611 17.77 -20.69 -5.27
C GLY A 611 16.97 -19.41 -5.10
N LEU A 612 15.96 -19.40 -4.21
CA LEU A 612 15.14 -18.24 -3.87
C LEU A 612 15.57 -17.62 -2.54
N VAL A 613 15.61 -18.43 -1.47
CA VAL A 613 15.92 -17.98 -0.10
C VAL A 613 17.00 -18.85 0.53
N GLY A 614 18.04 -18.24 1.10
CA GLY A 614 19.12 -19.01 1.72
C GLY A 614 18.65 -19.82 2.93
N ASN A 615 18.18 -19.15 3.98
CA ASN A 615 17.70 -19.76 5.22
C ASN A 615 16.41 -19.11 5.73
N VAL A 616 15.56 -19.92 6.35
CA VAL A 616 14.33 -19.49 7.04
C VAL A 616 14.33 -20.07 8.47
N ASN A 617 14.67 -19.24 9.46
CA ASN A 617 14.75 -19.63 10.88
C ASN A 617 13.43 -19.49 11.65
N SER A 618 12.37 -19.08 10.97
CA SER A 618 11.02 -18.92 11.52
C SER A 618 10.03 -19.59 10.57
N ASN A 619 8.84 -19.01 10.43
CA ASN A 619 7.82 -19.49 9.53
C ASN A 619 7.98 -18.80 8.17
N GLY A 620 7.87 -19.56 7.08
CA GLY A 620 7.84 -19.03 5.73
C GLY A 620 6.68 -19.61 4.92
N ILE A 621 5.97 -18.75 4.20
CA ILE A 621 4.97 -19.17 3.21
C ILE A 621 5.55 -18.88 1.82
N PHE A 622 5.56 -19.89 0.97
CA PHE A 622 6.02 -19.82 -0.41
C PHE A 622 4.88 -20.30 -1.29
N ASP A 623 4.26 -19.35 -1.98
CA ASP A 623 3.22 -19.61 -2.96
C ASP A 623 3.71 -19.19 -4.34
N ASN A 624 3.55 -20.09 -5.32
CA ASN A 624 3.90 -19.79 -6.70
C ASN A 624 5.35 -19.32 -6.92
N CYS A 625 6.30 -19.84 -6.15
CA CYS A 625 7.70 -19.44 -6.28
C CYS A 625 8.48 -20.37 -7.21
N SER A 626 9.39 -19.81 -8.03
CA SER A 626 10.10 -20.60 -9.05
C SER A 626 11.58 -20.29 -9.19
N VAL A 627 12.39 -21.31 -9.46
CA VAL A 627 13.79 -21.17 -9.88
C VAL A 627 13.96 -21.84 -11.24
N LEU A 628 14.28 -21.04 -12.26
CA LEU A 628 14.21 -21.43 -13.67
C LEU A 628 15.51 -21.15 -14.43
N GLY A 629 16.06 -22.18 -15.08
CA GLY A 629 17.13 -22.04 -16.07
C GLY A 629 18.47 -22.66 -15.69
N ASP A 630 19.57 -22.10 -16.22
CA ASP A 630 20.92 -22.57 -15.92
C ASP A 630 21.42 -21.94 -14.60
N ILE A 631 21.13 -22.62 -13.49
CA ILE A 631 21.39 -22.10 -12.15
C ILE A 631 22.14 -23.15 -11.32
N SER A 632 23.26 -22.75 -10.74
CA SER A 632 24.10 -23.56 -9.87
C SER A 632 23.99 -23.08 -8.43
N ILE A 633 23.37 -23.90 -7.58
CA ILE A 633 23.14 -23.61 -6.16
C ILE A 633 24.07 -24.50 -5.34
N ALA A 634 24.97 -23.89 -4.57
CA ALA A 634 26.01 -24.61 -3.87
C ALA A 634 26.21 -24.17 -2.42
N SER A 635 26.19 -25.13 -1.48
CA SER A 635 26.65 -24.92 -0.10
C SER A 635 27.91 -25.73 0.18
N LYS A 636 28.90 -25.11 0.83
CA LYS A 636 30.18 -25.77 1.12
C LYS A 636 30.22 -26.58 2.42
N VAL A 637 29.28 -26.37 3.35
CA VAL A 637 29.36 -27.02 4.68
C VAL A 637 28.05 -27.67 5.12
N ASP A 638 26.90 -27.04 4.92
CA ASP A 638 25.63 -27.58 5.43
C ASP A 638 24.64 -27.94 4.31
N ASN A 639 23.77 -27.00 3.92
CA ASN A 639 22.52 -27.31 3.23
C ASN A 639 22.40 -26.58 1.89
N ALA A 640 21.95 -27.30 0.85
CA ALA A 640 21.61 -26.70 -0.44
C ALA A 640 20.19 -27.11 -0.88
N GLY A 641 19.36 -26.15 -1.27
CA GLY A 641 18.02 -26.40 -1.77
C GLY A 641 17.76 -25.67 -3.08
N GLY A 642 17.03 -26.30 -3.99
CA GLY A 642 16.66 -25.66 -5.25
C GLY A 642 15.87 -24.36 -5.07
N LEU A 643 15.02 -24.29 -4.05
CA LEU A 643 14.27 -23.10 -3.63
C LEU A 643 14.82 -22.53 -2.33
N VAL A 644 14.94 -23.36 -1.28
CA VAL A 644 15.33 -22.92 0.07
C VAL A 644 16.40 -23.82 0.68
N GLY A 645 17.50 -23.24 1.18
CA GLY A 645 18.60 -24.02 1.78
C GLY A 645 18.18 -24.73 3.08
N TYR A 646 17.66 -23.98 4.05
CA TYR A 646 17.13 -24.50 5.32
C TYR A 646 15.82 -23.80 5.66
N VAL A 647 14.85 -24.54 6.19
CA VAL A 647 13.60 -23.99 6.71
C VAL A 647 13.19 -24.66 8.02
N SER A 648 12.91 -23.82 9.02
CA SER A 648 12.53 -24.27 10.36
C SER A 648 11.05 -24.64 10.46
N ASP A 649 10.19 -23.97 9.70
CA ASP A 649 8.78 -24.30 9.47
C ASP A 649 8.32 -23.59 8.19
N GLY A 650 7.99 -24.34 7.14
CA GLY A 650 7.72 -23.77 5.82
C GLY A 650 6.52 -24.39 5.15
N THR A 651 5.66 -23.57 4.55
CA THR A 651 4.60 -24.02 3.65
C THR A 651 4.98 -23.67 2.23
N PHE A 652 5.09 -24.67 1.37
CA PHE A 652 5.37 -24.52 -0.05
C PHE A 652 4.16 -25.02 -0.83
N ASP A 653 3.52 -24.14 -1.57
CA ASP A 653 2.43 -24.47 -2.48
C ASP A 653 2.79 -24.02 -3.89
N SER A 654 2.56 -24.88 -4.87
CA SER A 654 2.64 -24.53 -6.28
C SER A 654 4.01 -23.95 -6.69
N CYS A 655 5.10 -24.46 -6.07
CA CYS A 655 6.47 -24.01 -6.30
C CYS A 655 7.26 -24.95 -7.23
N SER A 656 8.21 -24.40 -8.00
CA SER A 656 8.98 -25.18 -8.97
C SER A 656 10.47 -24.88 -9.01
N VAL A 657 11.26 -25.92 -9.29
CA VAL A 657 12.69 -25.79 -9.66
C VAL A 657 12.91 -26.54 -10.96
N SER A 658 13.27 -25.83 -12.02
CA SER A 658 13.44 -26.47 -13.32
C SER A 658 14.50 -25.84 -14.20
N GLY A 659 15.17 -26.67 -15.00
CA GLY A 659 15.99 -26.16 -16.10
C GLY A 659 15.11 -25.57 -17.21
N ASN A 660 15.75 -24.89 -18.16
CA ASN A 660 15.12 -24.38 -19.37
C ASN A 660 15.97 -24.75 -20.61
N GLY A 661 15.73 -24.07 -21.74
CA GLY A 661 16.55 -24.24 -22.95
C GLY A 661 18.03 -23.80 -22.80
N ALA A 662 18.35 -23.00 -21.78
CA ALA A 662 19.71 -22.51 -21.49
C ALA A 662 20.54 -23.51 -20.68
N GLY A 663 19.93 -24.27 -19.76
CA GLY A 663 20.64 -25.24 -18.95
C GLY A 663 19.78 -25.88 -17.87
N ALA A 664 20.41 -26.66 -16.99
CA ALA A 664 19.74 -27.40 -15.93
C ALA A 664 20.06 -26.77 -14.58
N VAL A 665 19.09 -26.75 -13.67
CA VAL A 665 19.36 -26.39 -12.28
C VAL A 665 20.19 -27.50 -11.62
N THR A 666 21.29 -27.12 -10.97
CA THR A 666 22.13 -28.01 -10.18
C THR A 666 22.13 -27.57 -8.72
N VAL A 667 21.93 -28.52 -7.81
CA VAL A 667 21.93 -28.28 -6.35
C VAL A 667 23.01 -29.14 -5.73
N THR A 668 24.04 -28.51 -5.16
CA THR A 668 25.21 -29.21 -4.61
C THR A 668 25.48 -28.80 -3.17
N ALA A 669 25.39 -29.74 -2.23
CA ALA A 669 25.95 -29.57 -0.90
C ALA A 669 27.28 -30.33 -0.81
N GLU A 670 28.41 -29.63 -0.85
CA GLU A 670 29.70 -30.21 -0.40
C GLU A 670 29.70 -30.50 1.11
N GLY A 671 28.61 -30.13 1.77
CA GLY A 671 28.27 -30.42 3.14
C GLY A 671 27.40 -31.66 3.32
N ASP A 672 26.29 -31.47 4.02
CA ASP A 672 25.51 -32.54 4.63
C ASP A 672 24.24 -32.87 3.82
N ARG A 673 23.44 -31.88 3.41
CA ARG A 673 22.06 -32.09 2.93
C ARG A 673 21.78 -31.34 1.64
N ALA A 674 21.30 -32.04 0.62
CA ALA A 674 20.78 -31.40 -0.59
C ALA A 674 19.41 -31.95 -0.99
N GLY A 675 18.50 -31.04 -1.33
CA GLY A 675 17.19 -31.36 -1.88
C GLY A 675 16.87 -30.53 -3.12
N GLY A 676 16.13 -31.10 -4.06
CA GLY A 676 15.77 -30.39 -5.29
C GLY A 676 14.81 -29.21 -5.07
N LEU A 677 14.12 -29.13 -3.94
CA LEU A 677 13.39 -27.94 -3.46
C LEU A 677 14.02 -27.38 -2.19
N VAL A 678 14.17 -28.22 -1.15
CA VAL A 678 14.60 -27.79 0.18
C VAL A 678 15.77 -28.64 0.68
N GLY A 679 16.85 -28.01 1.14
CA GLY A 679 17.99 -28.75 1.69
C GLY A 679 17.65 -29.45 3.00
N ASP A 680 17.22 -28.68 3.99
CA ASP A 680 16.83 -29.17 5.31
C ASP A 680 15.45 -28.63 5.71
N PHE A 681 14.52 -29.53 6.00
CA PHE A 681 13.09 -29.27 5.91
C PHE A 681 12.30 -29.61 7.18
N ASN A 682 11.40 -28.70 7.51
CA ASN A 682 10.23 -28.90 8.34
C ASN A 682 9.05 -28.09 7.75
N GLY A 683 7.83 -28.62 7.87
CA GLY A 683 6.61 -28.03 7.32
C GLY A 683 5.95 -28.85 6.21
N LYS A 684 5.32 -28.19 5.24
CA LYS A 684 4.49 -28.79 4.18
C LYS A 684 5.01 -28.44 2.78
N ILE A 685 5.11 -29.44 1.91
CA ILE A 685 5.34 -29.28 0.46
C ILE A 685 4.14 -29.84 -0.28
N GLU A 686 3.42 -28.99 -0.98
CA GLU A 686 2.19 -29.30 -1.70
C GLU A 686 2.25 -28.75 -3.13
N ASN A 687 1.73 -29.49 -4.10
CA ASN A 687 1.71 -29.07 -5.50
C ASN A 687 3.07 -28.58 -6.04
N CYS A 688 4.18 -29.17 -5.60
CA CYS A 688 5.50 -28.69 -5.97
C CYS A 688 6.23 -29.66 -6.90
N TYR A 689 7.21 -29.16 -7.66
CA TYR A 689 8.09 -30.03 -8.41
C TYR A 689 9.53 -29.58 -8.54
N SER A 690 10.44 -30.54 -8.73
CA SER A 690 11.83 -30.27 -9.06
C SER A 690 12.37 -31.18 -10.16
N THR A 691 13.09 -30.61 -11.12
CA THR A 691 13.86 -31.34 -12.14
C THR A 691 15.37 -31.20 -11.95
N ALA A 692 15.80 -30.71 -10.77
CA ALA A 692 17.20 -30.38 -10.51
C ALA A 692 18.11 -31.62 -10.47
N ASN A 693 19.37 -31.43 -10.81
CA ASN A 693 20.41 -32.42 -10.53
C ASN A 693 20.96 -32.18 -9.12
N VAL A 694 20.64 -33.08 -8.19
CA VAL A 694 20.91 -32.92 -6.76
C VAL A 694 22.11 -33.77 -6.32
N LYS A 695 23.04 -33.13 -5.62
CA LYS A 695 24.26 -33.74 -5.09
C LYS A 695 24.52 -33.34 -3.66
N ALA A 696 24.87 -34.29 -2.81
CA ALA A 696 25.40 -34.02 -1.46
C ALA A 696 26.42 -35.08 -1.03
N ASN A 697 27.18 -34.82 0.04
CA ASN A 697 28.07 -35.84 0.60
C ASN A 697 27.34 -36.87 1.46
N ASN A 698 26.23 -36.50 2.13
CA ASN A 698 25.57 -37.37 3.11
C ASN A 698 24.11 -37.66 2.78
N TYR A 699 23.25 -36.64 2.67
CA TYR A 699 21.80 -36.81 2.48
C TYR A 699 21.34 -36.14 1.19
N VAL A 700 20.91 -36.95 0.22
CA VAL A 700 20.49 -36.49 -1.10
C VAL A 700 19.03 -36.86 -1.33
N GLY A 701 18.15 -35.87 -1.45
CA GLY A 701 16.74 -36.10 -1.72
C GLY A 701 16.26 -35.41 -2.99
N GLY A 702 15.26 -36.00 -3.65
CA GLY A 702 14.65 -35.39 -4.82
C GLY A 702 13.97 -34.05 -4.51
N LEU A 703 13.09 -34.01 -3.50
CA LEU A 703 12.43 -32.78 -3.04
C LEU A 703 13.12 -32.20 -1.80
N ALA A 704 13.37 -33.02 -0.78
CA ALA A 704 13.95 -32.59 0.50
C ALA A 704 15.23 -33.37 0.86
N GLY A 705 16.32 -32.70 1.25
CA GLY A 705 17.53 -33.41 1.67
C GLY A 705 17.35 -34.17 2.98
N HIS A 706 16.89 -33.49 4.03
CA HIS A 706 16.59 -34.08 5.34
C HIS A 706 15.27 -33.55 5.92
N VAL A 707 14.56 -34.39 6.68
CA VAL A 707 13.27 -34.06 7.32
C VAL A 707 13.31 -34.34 8.82
N TRP A 708 12.95 -33.34 9.64
CA TRP A 708 13.14 -33.43 11.10
C TRP A 708 11.94 -33.98 11.89
N TYR A 709 10.71 -33.61 11.53
CA TYR A 709 9.54 -33.81 12.39
C TYR A 709 8.47 -34.68 11.73
N ALA A 710 7.73 -35.43 12.55
CA ALA A 710 6.65 -36.30 12.08
C ALA A 710 5.44 -35.54 11.51
N SER A 711 5.35 -34.23 11.78
CA SER A 711 4.33 -33.33 11.21
C SER A 711 4.68 -32.83 9.82
N SER A 712 5.83 -33.22 9.26
CA SER A 712 6.19 -32.85 7.90
C SER A 712 5.36 -33.61 6.88
N GLU A 713 4.91 -32.90 5.85
CA GLU A 713 3.95 -33.39 4.86
C GLU A 713 4.44 -33.12 3.43
N PHE A 714 4.26 -34.13 2.56
CA PHE A 714 4.44 -34.01 1.12
C PHE A 714 3.15 -34.47 0.44
N SER A 715 2.58 -33.64 -0.41
CA SER A 715 1.35 -33.93 -1.15
C SER A 715 1.44 -33.46 -2.59
N SER A 716 0.88 -34.25 -3.51
CA SER A 716 0.64 -33.86 -4.90
C SER A 716 1.87 -33.26 -5.62
N SER A 717 3.05 -33.84 -5.37
CA SER A 717 4.34 -33.27 -5.76
C SER A 717 5.21 -34.28 -6.50
N TYR A 718 6.14 -33.81 -7.33
CA TYR A 718 7.01 -34.74 -8.07
C TYR A 718 8.47 -34.31 -8.22
N PHE A 719 9.36 -35.31 -8.31
CA PHE A 719 10.77 -35.13 -8.65
C PHE A 719 11.12 -35.83 -9.96
N ALA A 720 11.60 -35.07 -10.95
CA ALA A 720 12.01 -35.58 -12.27
C ALA A 720 13.48 -35.33 -12.59
N GLY A 721 14.29 -35.01 -11.57
CA GLY A 721 15.72 -34.80 -11.69
C GLY A 721 16.56 -36.05 -11.43
N THR A 722 17.84 -35.83 -11.15
CA THR A 722 18.79 -36.89 -10.75
C THR A 722 19.30 -36.67 -9.34
N VAL A 723 19.46 -37.74 -8.57
CA VAL A 723 20.14 -37.72 -7.26
C VAL A 723 21.45 -38.51 -7.34
N SER A 724 22.53 -37.96 -6.77
CA SER A 724 23.82 -38.66 -6.67
C SER A 724 24.66 -38.13 -5.51
N PHE A 725 25.60 -38.91 -5.00
CA PHE A 725 26.58 -38.39 -4.05
C PHE A 725 27.63 -37.52 -4.74
N SER A 726 28.17 -36.54 -4.00
CA SER A 726 29.30 -35.75 -4.46
C SER A 726 30.51 -36.62 -4.81
N GLU A 727 31.28 -36.21 -5.81
CA GLU A 727 32.41 -36.99 -6.32
C GLU A 727 33.42 -37.31 -5.21
N GLY A 728 33.82 -38.59 -5.11
CA GLY A 728 34.80 -39.05 -4.11
C GLY A 728 34.23 -39.32 -2.72
N THR A 729 32.92 -39.21 -2.52
CA THR A 729 32.24 -39.53 -1.25
C THR A 729 31.51 -40.87 -1.34
N THR A 730 31.26 -41.51 -0.19
CA THR A 730 30.49 -42.76 -0.14
C THR A 730 29.02 -42.55 0.21
N GLY A 731 28.60 -41.33 0.54
CA GLY A 731 27.22 -41.06 0.95
C GLY A 731 26.82 -41.61 2.31
N THR A 732 25.67 -41.17 2.80
CA THR A 732 24.93 -41.89 3.85
C THR A 732 23.60 -42.36 3.30
N ASP A 733 22.72 -41.43 2.94
CA ASP A 733 21.38 -41.75 2.43
C ASP A 733 21.01 -41.01 1.15
N ILE A 734 20.27 -41.70 0.28
CA ILE A 734 19.74 -41.16 -0.97
C ILE A 734 18.31 -41.64 -1.17
N GLY A 735 17.40 -40.71 -1.48
CA GLY A 735 15.98 -40.97 -1.63
C GLY A 735 15.32 -40.18 -2.75
N GLY A 736 14.23 -40.72 -3.28
CA GLY A 736 13.51 -40.15 -4.42
C GLY A 736 12.68 -38.90 -4.08
N ILE A 737 12.12 -38.85 -2.86
CA ILE A 737 11.39 -37.69 -2.33
C ILE A 737 12.22 -37.00 -1.25
N ALA A 738 12.52 -37.70 -0.16
CA ALA A 738 13.43 -37.20 0.87
C ALA A 738 14.68 -38.07 1.03
N GLY A 739 15.84 -37.44 1.24
CA GLY A 739 17.11 -38.13 1.38
C GLY A 739 17.23 -38.90 2.70
N SER A 740 16.84 -38.27 3.81
CA SER A 740 16.84 -38.87 5.15
C SER A 740 15.76 -38.23 6.02
N TYR A 741 15.36 -38.89 7.11
CA TYR A 741 14.39 -38.35 8.05
C TYR A 741 14.68 -38.82 9.48
N TYR A 742 14.40 -37.96 10.47
CA TYR A 742 14.49 -38.33 11.88
C TYR A 742 13.20 -39.01 12.37
N PHE A 743 12.05 -38.49 11.93
CA PHE A 743 10.74 -39.14 12.04
C PHE A 743 10.14 -39.24 10.65
N GLU A 744 9.47 -40.35 10.35
CA GLU A 744 8.89 -40.58 9.02
C GLU A 744 7.80 -39.52 8.73
N PRO A 745 7.93 -38.74 7.64
CA PRO A 745 6.93 -37.76 7.26
C PRO A 745 5.70 -38.42 6.64
N THR A 746 4.60 -37.67 6.55
CA THR A 746 3.44 -38.11 5.77
C THR A 746 3.67 -37.78 4.31
N VAL A 747 3.65 -38.80 3.44
CA VAL A 747 3.77 -38.63 1.99
C VAL A 747 2.52 -39.19 1.34
N THR A 748 1.84 -38.36 0.55
CA THR A 748 0.64 -38.75 -0.19
C THR A 748 0.77 -38.30 -1.64
N ASP A 749 0.44 -39.18 -2.57
CA ASP A 749 0.43 -38.92 -4.00
C ASP A 749 1.70 -38.19 -4.51
N CYS A 750 2.88 -38.66 -4.10
CA CYS A 750 4.15 -38.08 -4.54
C CYS A 750 4.89 -39.03 -5.48
N VAL A 751 5.34 -38.53 -6.63
CA VAL A 751 5.95 -39.35 -7.69
C VAL A 751 7.40 -38.95 -7.93
N TYR A 752 8.30 -39.92 -8.04
CA TYR A 752 9.69 -39.64 -8.42
C TYR A 752 10.17 -40.49 -9.59
N LEU A 753 11.02 -39.88 -10.41
CA LEU A 753 11.62 -40.53 -11.57
C LEU A 753 12.58 -41.64 -11.13
N THR A 754 12.57 -42.76 -11.86
CA THR A 754 13.50 -43.87 -11.66
C THR A 754 14.96 -43.38 -11.68
N GLN A 755 15.67 -43.63 -10.59
CA GLN A 755 17.05 -43.15 -10.39
C GLN A 755 18.09 -44.16 -10.86
N THR A 756 19.26 -43.67 -11.27
CA THR A 756 20.42 -44.51 -11.63
C THR A 756 21.15 -45.04 -10.40
N GLU A 757 21.17 -44.24 -9.33
CA GLU A 757 21.72 -44.64 -8.04
C GLU A 757 20.74 -45.52 -7.27
N THR A 758 21.27 -46.41 -6.42
CA THR A 758 20.43 -47.25 -5.56
C THR A 758 19.95 -46.43 -4.37
N LEU A 759 18.63 -46.25 -4.27
CA LEU A 759 18.00 -45.55 -3.15
C LEU A 759 18.14 -46.36 -1.85
N THR A 760 18.56 -45.69 -0.78
CA THR A 760 18.67 -46.26 0.57
C THR A 760 17.49 -45.87 1.45
N THR A 761 16.82 -44.77 1.12
CA THR A 761 15.65 -44.25 1.83
C THR A 761 14.40 -44.49 0.98
N ASN A 762 13.43 -45.19 1.56
CA ASN A 762 12.09 -45.36 1.00
C ASN A 762 11.09 -44.86 2.03
N ILE A 763 10.11 -44.07 1.61
CA ILE A 763 9.06 -43.53 2.48
C ILE A 763 7.73 -44.07 1.97
N ASP A 764 6.91 -44.59 2.89
CA ASP A 764 5.59 -45.10 2.54
C ASP A 764 4.73 -43.96 1.94
N GLY A 765 4.03 -44.26 0.83
CA GLY A 765 3.22 -43.27 0.09
C GLY A 765 3.95 -42.53 -1.04
N SER A 766 5.24 -42.80 -1.25
CA SER A 766 5.97 -42.37 -2.45
C SER A 766 5.93 -43.42 -3.57
N GLU A 767 5.74 -42.98 -4.82
CA GLU A 767 5.68 -43.85 -5.99
C GLU A 767 6.83 -43.60 -6.97
N VAL A 768 7.46 -44.68 -7.44
CA VAL A 768 8.48 -44.63 -8.49
C VAL A 768 7.85 -44.84 -9.86
N ALA A 769 8.23 -44.00 -10.82
CA ALA A 769 7.78 -44.11 -12.20
C ALA A 769 8.94 -43.91 -13.19
N SER A 770 8.84 -44.50 -14.37
CA SER A 770 9.73 -44.18 -15.49
C SER A 770 9.35 -42.83 -16.10
N SER A 771 10.26 -42.22 -16.86
CA SER A 771 9.98 -40.98 -17.60
C SER A 771 8.77 -41.13 -18.53
N THR A 772 8.54 -42.32 -19.10
CA THR A 772 7.38 -42.58 -19.96
C THR A 772 6.07 -42.69 -19.18
N GLU A 773 6.11 -43.14 -17.94
CA GLU A 773 4.93 -43.22 -17.06
C GLU A 773 4.57 -41.83 -16.53
N MET A 774 5.54 -41.09 -15.98
CA MET A 774 5.31 -39.72 -15.45
C MET A 774 4.77 -38.72 -16.49
N LYS A 775 4.85 -39.04 -17.79
CA LYS A 775 4.28 -38.24 -18.88
C LYS A 775 2.84 -38.61 -19.24
N LYS A 776 2.22 -39.53 -18.52
CA LYS A 776 0.84 -39.97 -18.75
C LYS A 776 -0.04 -39.53 -17.61
N ILE A 777 -1.20 -38.94 -17.92
CA ILE A 777 -2.16 -38.50 -16.91
C ILE A 777 -2.60 -39.67 -16.02
N ALA A 778 -2.68 -40.89 -16.57
CA ALA A 778 -3.03 -42.10 -15.84
C ALA A 778 -2.10 -42.44 -14.65
N THR A 779 -0.89 -41.88 -14.60
CA THR A 779 0.01 -42.02 -13.43
C THR A 779 -0.46 -41.22 -12.22
N TYR A 780 -1.29 -40.20 -12.42
CA TYR A 780 -1.77 -39.28 -11.38
C TYR A 780 -3.28 -39.45 -11.11
N LEU A 781 -3.90 -40.53 -11.61
CA LEU A 781 -5.32 -40.84 -11.46
C LEU A 781 -5.52 -42.21 -10.78
N ALA A 782 -6.51 -42.34 -9.89
CA ALA A 782 -6.89 -43.61 -9.27
C ALA A 782 -8.19 -44.12 -9.88
N ASP A 783 -8.20 -45.37 -10.35
CA ASP A 783 -9.40 -46.03 -10.90
C ASP A 783 -10.13 -45.25 -12.01
N GLY A 784 -9.42 -44.46 -12.81
CA GLY A 784 -9.99 -43.73 -13.94
C GLY A 784 -10.92 -42.57 -13.55
N LYS A 785 -10.80 -42.08 -12.32
CA LYS A 785 -11.28 -40.78 -11.86
C LYS A 785 -10.11 -40.05 -11.20
N VAL A 786 -10.14 -38.72 -11.21
CA VAL A 786 -9.20 -37.88 -10.46
C VAL A 786 -9.10 -38.41 -9.03
N VAL A 787 -7.91 -38.86 -8.60
CA VAL A 787 -7.66 -39.17 -7.17
C VAL A 787 -7.95 -37.87 -6.43
N ALA A 788 -8.45 -37.95 -5.21
CA ALA A 788 -8.95 -36.80 -4.47
C ALA A 788 -7.94 -35.62 -4.30
N ASP A 789 -6.64 -35.78 -4.60
CA ASP A 789 -5.62 -34.79 -4.24
C ASP A 789 -4.76 -34.23 -5.40
N TRP A 790 -4.64 -34.87 -6.59
CA TRP A 790 -4.02 -34.23 -7.78
C TRP A 790 -5.07 -33.55 -8.65
N ASP A 791 -5.14 -32.24 -8.59
CA ASP A 791 -5.98 -31.43 -9.46
C ASP A 791 -5.34 -31.25 -10.85
N ILE A 792 -5.44 -32.29 -11.69
CA ILE A 792 -4.73 -32.41 -12.99
C ILE A 792 -5.65 -32.66 -14.18
N SER A 793 -5.34 -32.03 -15.32
CA SER A 793 -6.04 -32.25 -16.59
C SER A 793 -5.11 -32.40 -17.79
N ASP A 794 -5.55 -33.17 -18.79
CA ASP A 794 -4.96 -33.28 -20.13
C ASP A 794 -5.65 -32.35 -21.15
N ASN A 795 -6.67 -31.62 -20.70
CA ASN A 795 -7.31 -30.52 -21.41
C ASN A 795 -7.05 -29.23 -20.65
N LEU A 796 -6.36 -28.30 -21.29
CA LEU A 796 -6.04 -27.00 -20.70
C LEU A 796 -7.33 -26.31 -20.23
N ASN A 797 -7.41 -26.03 -18.94
CA ASN A 797 -8.50 -25.33 -18.29
C ASN A 797 -7.93 -24.58 -17.09
N ASP A 798 -8.38 -23.34 -16.87
CA ASP A 798 -7.84 -22.48 -15.80
C ASP A 798 -8.32 -22.90 -14.40
N ASP A 799 -9.20 -23.90 -14.31
CA ASP A 799 -9.79 -24.41 -13.06
C ASP A 799 -8.94 -25.52 -12.41
N THR A 800 -7.83 -25.94 -13.03
CA THR A 800 -6.96 -27.03 -12.52
C THR A 800 -5.56 -26.53 -12.20
N VAL A 801 -4.95 -26.99 -11.11
CA VAL A 801 -3.56 -26.67 -10.73
C VAL A 801 -2.55 -27.17 -11.78
N TRP A 802 -2.72 -28.42 -12.21
CA TRP A 802 -1.77 -29.13 -13.07
C TRP A 802 -2.32 -29.37 -14.48
N PHE A 803 -1.45 -29.19 -15.47
CA PHE A 803 -1.70 -29.53 -16.86
C PHE A 803 -0.65 -30.51 -17.37
N ILE A 804 -1.08 -31.50 -18.17
CA ILE A 804 -0.16 -32.47 -18.80
C ILE A 804 -0.49 -32.67 -20.28
N VAL A 805 0.53 -32.55 -21.14
CA VAL A 805 0.41 -32.96 -22.54
C VAL A 805 0.73 -34.44 -22.63
N GLU A 806 -0.30 -35.27 -22.78
CA GLU A 806 -0.22 -36.73 -22.73
C GLU A 806 0.93 -37.30 -23.60
N GLY A 807 1.87 -37.97 -22.94
CA GLY A 807 3.06 -38.61 -23.52
C GLY A 807 4.21 -37.66 -23.86
N GLN A 808 4.05 -36.34 -23.73
CA GLN A 808 5.03 -35.33 -24.15
C GLN A 808 5.73 -34.68 -22.96
N THR A 809 4.97 -34.11 -22.03
CA THR A 809 5.47 -33.34 -20.90
C THR A 809 5.27 -34.10 -19.60
N TYR A 810 6.09 -33.79 -18.58
CA TYR A 810 5.69 -34.02 -17.19
C TYR A 810 4.52 -33.06 -16.84
N PRO A 811 3.82 -33.24 -15.71
CA PRO A 811 2.87 -32.23 -15.24
C PRO A 811 3.54 -30.85 -15.15
N LEU A 812 2.87 -29.82 -15.63
CA LEU A 812 3.26 -28.42 -15.53
C LEU A 812 2.16 -27.68 -14.78
N PHE A 813 2.45 -26.53 -14.19
CA PHE A 813 1.37 -25.69 -13.71
C PHE A 813 0.55 -25.18 -14.89
N THR A 814 -0.77 -25.25 -14.80
CA THR A 814 -1.68 -24.79 -15.86
C THR A 814 -1.38 -23.35 -16.29
N ARG A 815 -1.13 -22.47 -15.32
CA ARG A 815 -0.78 -21.06 -15.56
C ARG A 815 0.52 -20.84 -16.35
N ASP A 816 1.42 -21.82 -16.37
CA ASP A 816 2.72 -21.71 -17.03
C ASP A 816 2.66 -22.20 -18.50
N TYR A 817 1.51 -22.72 -18.95
CA TYR A 817 1.35 -23.23 -20.31
C TYR A 817 0.79 -22.17 -21.28
N VAL A 818 1.58 -21.81 -22.29
CA VAL A 818 1.14 -20.95 -23.40
C VAL A 818 1.06 -21.78 -24.70
N PRO A 819 -0.11 -21.87 -25.37
CA PRO A 819 -0.22 -22.51 -26.67
C PRO A 819 0.67 -21.80 -27.70
N ALA A 820 1.43 -22.54 -28.51
CA ALA A 820 2.25 -21.94 -29.55
C ALA A 820 1.35 -21.27 -30.62
N ASP A 821 1.30 -19.93 -30.63
CA ASP A 821 0.65 -19.16 -31.69
C ASP A 821 1.61 -19.01 -32.90
N PRO A 822 1.25 -19.44 -34.12
CA PRO A 822 2.12 -19.32 -35.29
C PRO A 822 2.38 -17.89 -35.80
N VAL A 823 1.82 -16.83 -35.19
CA VAL A 823 1.85 -15.48 -35.77
C VAL A 823 2.30 -14.40 -34.78
N LYS A 824 3.59 -14.37 -34.40
CA LYS A 824 4.34 -13.14 -34.06
C LYS A 824 5.83 -13.42 -33.82
N GLN A 825 6.54 -13.89 -34.84
CA GLN A 825 8.00 -13.69 -34.91
C GLN A 825 8.27 -12.42 -35.71
N GLY A 826 8.33 -11.29 -35.03
CA GLY A 826 8.60 -9.99 -35.66
C GLY A 826 8.77 -8.86 -34.66
N GLY A 827 9.97 -8.76 -34.08
CA GLY A 827 10.65 -7.53 -33.65
C GLY A 827 9.89 -6.51 -32.80
N GLY A 828 10.25 -6.43 -31.52
CA GLY A 828 9.99 -5.28 -30.66
C GLY A 828 10.67 -5.44 -29.32
N SER A 829 11.80 -4.75 -29.11
CA SER A 829 12.39 -4.53 -27.79
C SER A 829 11.48 -3.57 -27.01
N GLY A 830 10.76 -4.09 -26.02
CA GLY A 830 9.94 -3.31 -25.11
C GLY A 830 9.70 -4.16 -23.87
N PHE A 831 10.58 -4.00 -22.89
CA PHE A 831 10.37 -4.55 -21.55
C PHE A 831 9.29 -3.73 -20.88
N GLY A 832 8.16 -4.36 -20.59
CA GLY A 832 7.05 -3.80 -19.85
C GLY A 832 6.10 -4.93 -19.44
N GLY A 833 6.00 -5.16 -18.13
CA GLY A 833 4.78 -5.60 -17.44
C GLY A 833 4.13 -6.96 -17.73
N GLU A 834 4.61 -7.79 -18.65
CA GLU A 834 4.03 -9.13 -18.86
C GLU A 834 4.91 -10.22 -18.23
N ASN A 835 4.65 -10.54 -16.96
CA ASN A 835 5.13 -11.75 -16.28
C ASN A 835 4.45 -13.02 -16.83
N VAL A 836 4.44 -13.20 -18.15
CA VAL A 836 4.01 -14.45 -18.78
C VAL A 836 5.20 -15.41 -18.75
N ARG A 837 5.08 -16.43 -17.91
CA ARG A 837 6.03 -17.54 -17.77
C ARG A 837 6.07 -18.37 -19.04
N VAL A 838 7.05 -18.15 -19.91
CA VAL A 838 7.15 -18.86 -21.19
C VAL A 838 7.95 -20.16 -21.03
N ILE A 839 7.28 -21.28 -20.75
CA ILE A 839 7.84 -22.60 -21.06
C ILE A 839 7.43 -22.95 -22.49
N ASN A 840 8.30 -22.68 -23.47
CA ASN A 840 8.12 -23.13 -24.85
C ASN A 840 8.17 -24.68 -24.89
N SER A 841 7.01 -25.34 -24.81
CA SER A 841 6.91 -26.76 -25.17
C SER A 841 6.80 -26.86 -26.70
N THR A 842 7.70 -27.62 -27.34
CA THR A 842 7.73 -27.84 -28.80
C THR A 842 6.66 -28.83 -29.28
N ALA A 843 5.62 -29.09 -28.49
CA ALA A 843 4.58 -30.06 -28.79
C ALA A 843 3.40 -29.38 -29.51
N GLU A 844 3.31 -29.54 -30.84
CA GLU A 844 2.06 -29.31 -31.57
C GLU A 844 0.97 -30.25 -31.03
N ILE A 845 -0.15 -29.72 -30.55
CA ILE A 845 -1.33 -30.52 -30.17
C ILE A 845 -2.16 -30.79 -31.44
N PRO A 846 -2.29 -32.05 -31.91
CA PRO A 846 -3.21 -32.37 -33.01
C PRO A 846 -4.64 -32.46 -32.44
N GLY A 847 -5.47 -31.43 -32.60
CA GLY A 847 -6.91 -31.57 -32.33
C GLY A 847 -7.70 -30.35 -31.89
N LEU A 848 -7.07 -29.21 -31.56
CA LEU A 848 -7.82 -27.98 -31.28
C LEU A 848 -8.38 -27.44 -32.60
N LYS A 849 -9.70 -27.58 -32.77
CA LYS A 849 -10.41 -26.95 -33.87
C LYS A 849 -10.45 -25.45 -33.63
N ASP A 850 -9.74 -24.74 -34.48
CA ASP A 850 -9.92 -23.34 -34.81
C ASP A 850 -11.40 -23.05 -35.08
N ASP A 851 -12.07 -22.40 -34.13
CA ASP A 851 -13.27 -21.64 -34.39
C ASP A 851 -13.28 -20.40 -33.49
N THR A 852 -12.98 -19.26 -34.13
CA THR A 852 -13.36 -17.87 -33.77
C THR A 852 -12.38 -16.99 -32.99
N ILE A 853 -11.27 -16.59 -33.63
CA ILE A 853 -10.81 -15.19 -33.57
C ILE A 853 -11.04 -14.56 -34.95
N ARG A 854 -12.08 -13.74 -35.08
CA ARG A 854 -12.24 -12.82 -36.22
C ARG A 854 -11.73 -11.45 -35.79
N GLU A 855 -10.49 -11.14 -36.14
CA GLU A 855 -10.09 -9.74 -36.30
C GLU A 855 -10.74 -9.20 -37.58
N THR A 856 -11.50 -8.10 -37.47
CA THR A 856 -11.59 -7.11 -38.54
C THR A 856 -11.71 -5.72 -37.92
N SER A 857 -10.64 -4.94 -38.06
CA SER A 857 -10.67 -3.49 -38.15
C SER A 857 -11.61 -3.04 -39.27
N ASP A 858 -12.59 -2.18 -38.97
CA ASP A 858 -13.05 -1.06 -39.82
C ASP A 858 -14.32 -0.42 -39.21
N ILE A 859 -14.22 0.84 -38.77
CA ILE A 859 -15.37 1.71 -38.52
C ILE A 859 -15.82 2.29 -39.87
N PRO A 860 -17.11 2.19 -40.24
CA PRO A 860 -17.91 3.42 -40.31
C PRO A 860 -19.37 3.26 -39.85
N ASN A 861 -19.71 4.04 -38.82
CA ASN A 861 -20.87 4.91 -38.65
C ASN A 861 -22.26 4.58 -39.29
N VAL A 862 -23.28 4.71 -38.41
CA VAL A 862 -24.73 4.99 -38.61
C VAL A 862 -25.65 3.81 -38.99
N VAL A 863 -26.58 3.46 -38.08
CA VAL A 863 -28.05 3.68 -38.15
C VAL A 863 -28.75 2.79 -37.11
N SER A 864 -29.62 3.43 -36.31
CA SER A 864 -30.62 2.88 -35.39
C SER A 864 -31.64 1.93 -36.02
N ASP A 865 -32.01 0.85 -35.32
CA ASP A 865 -33.43 0.49 -35.07
C ASP A 865 -33.53 -0.56 -33.92
N PRO A 866 -34.54 -0.47 -33.04
CA PRO A 866 -34.80 -1.35 -31.91
C PRO A 866 -35.75 -2.50 -32.27
N ASN A 867 -35.91 -3.45 -31.35
CA ASN A 867 -36.94 -4.51 -31.22
C ASN A 867 -36.43 -5.95 -31.35
N ALA A 868 -36.34 -6.62 -30.20
CA ALA A 868 -36.75 -8.02 -29.94
C ALA A 868 -36.48 -8.25 -28.44
N ASP A 869 -37.38 -7.92 -27.51
CA ASP A 869 -38.64 -8.58 -27.14
C ASP A 869 -38.51 -10.06 -26.71
N SER A 870 -38.54 -10.23 -25.38
CA SER A 870 -39.30 -11.24 -24.60
C SER A 870 -38.91 -12.73 -24.55
N GLY A 871 -38.83 -13.24 -23.31
CA GLY A 871 -38.96 -14.65 -22.90
C GLY A 871 -38.01 -15.01 -21.74
N ASN A 872 -38.30 -14.75 -20.44
CA ASN A 872 -39.22 -15.50 -19.53
C ASN A 872 -38.83 -16.99 -19.42
N ALA A 873 -38.63 -17.68 -18.29
CA ALA A 873 -38.47 -17.43 -16.85
C ALA A 873 -38.15 -18.81 -16.21
N ASP A 874 -37.89 -18.81 -14.89
CA ASP A 874 -37.96 -19.94 -13.91
C ASP A 874 -36.65 -20.75 -13.71
N ALA A 875 -35.93 -20.71 -12.56
CA ALA A 875 -36.23 -20.93 -11.12
C ALA A 875 -35.83 -22.34 -10.63
N TYR A 876 -35.49 -22.43 -9.32
CA TYR A 876 -34.99 -23.56 -8.49
C TYR A 876 -33.45 -23.76 -8.53
N GLY A 877 -32.64 -23.62 -7.47
CA GLY A 877 -32.87 -23.54 -6.02
C GLY A 877 -32.52 -24.85 -5.31
N GLU A 878 -31.28 -25.01 -4.84
CA GLU A 878 -30.90 -25.98 -3.80
C GLU A 878 -29.88 -25.36 -2.82
N GLU A 879 -30.12 -25.59 -1.53
CA GLU A 879 -29.47 -25.04 -0.34
C GLU A 879 -28.25 -25.88 0.06
N GLU A 880 -27.14 -25.25 0.45
CA GLU A 880 -26.07 -25.91 1.22
C GLU A 880 -26.26 -25.70 2.73
N GLY A 881 -26.26 -26.81 3.46
CA GLY A 881 -26.48 -26.86 4.90
C GLY A 881 -25.20 -26.61 5.70
N THR A 882 -25.28 -25.71 6.68
CA THR A 882 -24.23 -25.42 7.65
C THR A 882 -24.25 -26.39 8.83
N ASP A 883 -23.08 -26.92 9.19
CA ASP A 883 -22.86 -27.94 10.22
C ASP A 883 -22.85 -27.34 11.66
N TRP A 884 -23.85 -27.71 12.47
CA TRP A 884 -24.07 -27.19 13.83
C TRP A 884 -23.22 -27.88 14.91
N THR A 885 -22.37 -28.83 14.54
CA THR A 885 -21.71 -29.72 15.51
C THR A 885 -20.51 -29.05 16.21
N LEU A 886 -19.87 -28.05 15.58
CA LEU A 886 -18.72 -27.32 16.13
C LEU A 886 -19.12 -26.32 17.23
N TYR A 887 -20.27 -25.67 17.10
CA TYR A 887 -20.80 -24.69 18.06
C TYR A 887 -21.19 -25.32 19.41
N LEU A 888 -21.62 -26.59 19.40
CA LEU A 888 -22.01 -27.30 20.62
C LEU A 888 -20.81 -27.69 21.48
N ILE A 889 -19.65 -27.92 20.87
CA ILE A 889 -18.40 -28.30 21.57
C ILE A 889 -17.76 -27.05 22.23
N LEU A 890 -17.78 -25.91 21.54
CA LEU A 890 -17.27 -24.63 22.08
C LEU A 890 -18.14 -24.08 23.21
N GLY A 891 -19.47 -24.23 23.11
CA GLY A 891 -20.40 -23.80 24.16
C GLY A 891 -20.26 -24.57 25.48
N LEU A 892 -19.91 -25.87 25.42
CA LEU A 892 -19.71 -26.70 26.61
C LEU A 892 -18.39 -26.39 27.33
N GLY A 893 -17.33 -26.00 26.60
CA GLY A 893 -16.05 -25.59 27.18
C GLY A 893 -16.17 -24.32 28.03
N LEU A 894 -16.94 -23.33 27.56
CA LEU A 894 -17.14 -22.06 28.25
C LEU A 894 -17.89 -22.21 29.59
N ILE A 895 -18.87 -23.13 29.65
CA ILE A 895 -19.65 -23.40 30.87
C ILE A 895 -18.77 -24.03 31.96
N ILE A 896 -17.81 -24.89 31.59
CA ILE A 896 -16.89 -25.54 32.53
C ILE A 896 -15.91 -24.52 33.14
N VAL A 897 -15.42 -23.56 32.34
CA VAL A 897 -14.53 -22.50 32.81
C VAL A 897 -15.26 -21.53 33.76
N ILE A 898 -16.49 -21.13 33.42
CA ILE A 898 -17.31 -20.25 34.27
C ILE A 898 -17.65 -20.94 35.60
N ALA A 899 -17.97 -22.23 35.57
CA ALA A 899 -18.21 -23.03 36.79
C ALA A 899 -16.96 -23.16 37.65
N GLY A 900 -15.77 -23.30 37.05
CA GLY A 900 -14.48 -23.35 37.74
C GLY A 900 -14.13 -22.03 38.44
N VAL A 901 -14.36 -20.90 37.78
CA VAL A 901 -14.11 -19.55 38.33
C VAL A 901 -15.10 -19.24 39.44
N ALA A 902 -16.38 -19.57 39.28
CA ALA A 902 -17.40 -19.41 40.33
C ALA A 902 -17.10 -20.27 41.58
N TYR A 903 -16.59 -21.49 41.38
CA TYR A 903 -16.17 -22.37 42.49
C TYR A 903 -14.93 -21.82 43.22
N TYR A 904 -13.96 -21.25 42.50
CA TYR A 904 -12.77 -20.64 43.09
C TYR A 904 -13.10 -19.38 43.91
N LEU A 905 -14.00 -18.53 43.42
CA LEU A 905 -14.43 -17.31 44.12
C LEU A 905 -15.25 -17.62 45.38
N LYS A 906 -16.04 -18.70 45.38
CA LYS A 906 -16.83 -19.12 46.55
C LYS A 906 -16.00 -19.70 47.69
N LYS A 907 -14.76 -20.15 47.43
CA LYS A 907 -13.87 -20.74 48.45
C LYS A 907 -12.97 -19.70 49.16
N LYS A 908 -13.00 -18.43 48.72
CA LYS A 908 -12.12 -17.36 49.20
C LYS A 908 -12.84 -16.24 49.97
N ASN A 909 -14.13 -16.41 50.26
CA ASN A 909 -14.91 -15.58 51.18
C ASN A 909 -15.07 -16.28 52.53
#